data_AF-A0A7C9I1C6-F1
#
_entry.id   AF-A0A7C9I1C6-F1
#
_cell.length_a   1.000
_cell.length_b   1.000
_cell.length_c   1.000
_cell.angle_alpha   90.00
_cell.angle_beta   90.00
_cell.angle_gamma   90.00
#
_symmetry.space_group_name_H-M   'P 1'
#
loop_
_entity.id
_entity.type
_entity.pdbx_description
1 polymer ?
#
loop_
_entity_poly.entity_id
_entity_poly.type
_entity_poly.pdbx_seq_one_letter_code
_entity_poly.pdbx_strand_id
1 'polypeptide(L)'
;MTPPCPPAAHLHGFRLERLRPLPVLGGSFGEYRHESGARLLHVAAPDESSALSVSFRTPAWSDAGHPHVLEHLVLMGSRRFPGRDAFQAWQRWQLLDYLNASTTRDWTAFTASGTVPGDLLETLDFLLDAAFHPLLEDGAFRQEAWRVQADGSLGGVILNEMRGAQAHPARRLREAAGAALFPGSPYAWQSGGTPEALPDLTVQAVRAYHAQHYVPANLTVFVYGLLPLPEVTRRVDEVLRELRRGEAAPAPQPVSAGVPKWTVTHPSSAQTLVAWALPANLTPLEVQGLNVLGLALLGHPDAPLPRAMRALGGPLADGSGLHADTAQPVLAAGVAAAVDGSVLLETLLKVVRTPLSESEARAALGRYTLSALDTQHHGFPYGVQLSFDVLGAAHHGYDALPQALAGAVQTLQSLPDLPGFLTDLTRRLVVDNLHRSVVQLALAADPAPRTGVPVPAEMSTPEMTHAPAQISARPGTLAERVRLPRAAALHAGEVLDVPVQAAQVTGALTQLSVSRDLRSPLTLLGWLPAYLAVLPRSPLGQALTREVQALGATWSVNADTTHDPHDPAQVTLSVTLNVRGLSGRMPDVLARLGQDWTALSPVSVDAPQALRDRSAQLRTHLTTQAAQLGMLRAALAVNPGFGVRELCDGTTGHDLLTAAAAHPALDSTLRALHAALWSREGLRAVVVADAPGAALPSVLRPLLAGLPTGVSGALPPLSAEPTWPALTGSAALAWPTVPYAHPSAPAFALLGRALQDALHAPVRAQGGAYAVTVRALPEAGVMLAVSARDPHPERTLEVFRAAARHLPDLRGEALEAARLGAVRQVLPLRSQAMQARQAALDVQFGFEPHRAAFLRGLLSATPDDLDRVAASLTAPSLPPDRPSLAVPAVALGAL
;
A
#
# COMPACT_ATOMS: atom_id res chain seq x y z
N MET A 1 0.89 23.34 -22.95
CA MET A 1 0.59 23.76 -21.57
C MET A 1 1.43 24.98 -21.27
N THR A 2 0.82 26.07 -20.81
CA THR A 2 1.54 27.25 -20.30
C THR A 2 2.38 26.80 -19.09
N PRO A 3 3.68 27.10 -19.02
CA PRO A 3 4.47 26.78 -17.84
C PRO A 3 3.85 27.47 -16.60
N PRO A 4 3.87 26.83 -15.42
CA PRO A 4 3.48 27.51 -14.20
C PRO A 4 4.30 28.80 -14.06
N CYS A 5 3.62 29.89 -13.68
CA CYS A 5 4.23 31.21 -13.48
C CYS A 5 5.50 31.07 -12.60
N PRO A 6 6.62 31.77 -12.91
CA PRO A 6 7.81 31.70 -12.07
C PRO A 6 7.44 32.04 -10.62
N PRO A 7 7.90 31.23 -9.64
CA PRO A 7 7.53 31.45 -8.25
C PRO A 7 8.02 32.81 -7.77
N ALA A 8 7.18 33.50 -7.00
CA ALA A 8 7.56 34.78 -6.42
C ALA A 8 8.75 34.62 -5.46
N ALA A 9 9.69 35.56 -5.52
CA ALA A 9 10.87 35.54 -4.66
C ALA A 9 10.52 35.67 -3.17
N HIS A 10 9.40 36.34 -2.87
CA HIS A 10 8.85 36.52 -1.53
C HIS A 10 7.35 36.23 -1.48
N LEU A 11 6.92 35.48 -0.47
CA LEU A 11 5.52 35.14 -0.21
C LEU A 11 5.30 35.11 1.31
N HIS A 12 4.52 36.04 1.87
CA HIS A 12 4.07 35.99 3.27
C HIS A 12 5.18 35.61 4.29
N GLY A 13 6.26 36.39 4.38
CA GLY A 13 7.39 36.11 5.29
C GLY A 13 8.36 35.00 4.81
N PHE A 14 8.03 34.27 3.74
CA PHE A 14 8.92 33.29 3.10
C PHE A 14 9.75 33.93 1.99
N ARG A 15 11.04 33.57 1.94
CA ARG A 15 11.98 33.87 0.85
C ARG A 15 12.36 32.58 0.13
N LEU A 16 12.32 32.61 -1.20
CA LEU A 16 12.83 31.53 -2.04
C LEU A 16 14.37 31.45 -1.92
N GLU A 17 14.89 30.32 -1.46
CA GLU A 17 16.34 30.06 -1.37
C GLU A 17 16.86 29.29 -2.57
N ARG A 18 16.02 28.41 -3.15
CA ARG A 18 16.45 27.53 -4.25
C ARG A 18 15.28 27.19 -5.15
N LEU A 19 15.51 27.22 -6.47
CA LEU A 19 14.55 26.81 -7.49
C LEU A 19 15.23 25.88 -8.49
N ARG A 20 14.61 24.74 -8.79
CA ARG A 20 15.11 23.77 -9.77
C ARG A 20 14.00 23.29 -10.69
N PRO A 21 14.23 23.21 -12.02
CA PRO A 21 13.29 22.57 -12.92
C PRO A 21 13.22 21.06 -12.66
N LEU A 22 12.03 20.49 -12.83
CA LEU A 22 11.75 19.05 -12.77
C LEU A 22 11.06 18.59 -14.05
N PRO A 23 11.82 18.37 -15.15
CA PRO A 23 11.23 17.99 -16.43
C PRO A 23 10.43 16.68 -16.38
N VAL A 24 10.88 15.70 -15.57
CA VAL A 24 10.20 14.40 -15.40
C VAL A 24 8.77 14.54 -14.85
N LEU A 25 8.54 15.53 -13.99
CA LEU A 25 7.21 15.84 -13.45
C LEU A 25 6.52 16.99 -14.20
N GLY A 26 7.10 17.49 -15.29
CA GLY A 26 6.56 18.65 -16.01
C GLY A 26 6.46 19.91 -15.16
N GLY A 27 7.36 20.08 -14.17
CA GLY A 27 7.20 21.06 -13.10
C GLY A 27 8.51 21.59 -12.51
N SER A 28 8.49 21.97 -11.23
CA SER A 28 9.66 22.56 -10.56
C SER A 28 9.65 22.31 -9.05
N PHE A 29 10.82 22.38 -8.43
CA PHE A 29 10.97 22.39 -6.99
C PHE A 29 11.48 23.72 -6.47
N GLY A 30 10.81 24.25 -5.45
CA GLY A 30 11.22 25.42 -4.70
C GLY A 30 11.47 25.09 -3.23
N GLU A 31 12.54 25.63 -2.66
CA GLU A 31 12.81 25.62 -1.23
C GLU A 31 12.74 27.06 -0.70
N TYR A 32 11.92 27.26 0.32
CA TYR A 32 11.65 28.56 0.91
C TYR A 32 11.97 28.56 2.40
N ARG A 33 12.38 29.74 2.89
CA ARG A 33 12.70 30.00 4.28
C ARG A 33 11.84 31.13 4.83
N HIS A 34 11.16 30.86 5.94
CA HIS A 34 10.47 31.89 6.69
C HIS A 34 11.43 32.63 7.64
N GLU A 35 11.11 33.88 7.99
CA GLU A 35 11.85 34.68 8.98
C GLU A 35 11.95 34.03 10.37
N SER A 36 11.03 33.12 10.70
CA SER A 36 11.04 32.33 11.93
C SER A 36 11.98 31.12 11.90
N GLY A 37 12.61 30.84 10.75
CA GLY A 37 13.45 29.67 10.50
C GLY A 37 12.72 28.49 9.83
N ALA A 38 11.39 28.49 9.81
CA ALA A 38 10.58 27.44 9.18
C ALA A 38 10.94 27.23 7.71
N ARG A 39 10.88 25.97 7.26
CA ARG A 39 11.11 25.58 5.86
C ARG A 39 9.80 25.31 5.15
N LEU A 40 9.75 25.64 3.87
CA LEU A 40 8.73 25.14 2.96
C LEU A 40 9.37 24.55 1.71
N LEU A 41 9.01 23.30 1.41
CA LEU A 41 9.47 22.54 0.26
C LEU A 41 8.28 22.36 -0.69
N HIS A 42 8.37 22.90 -1.90
CA HIS A 42 7.28 22.89 -2.86
C HIS A 42 7.69 22.15 -4.14
N VAL A 43 6.96 21.09 -4.49
CA VAL A 43 7.06 20.39 -5.77
C VAL A 43 5.83 20.76 -6.60
N ALA A 44 5.98 21.73 -7.49
CA ALA A 44 4.96 22.08 -8.46
C ALA A 44 4.91 21.00 -9.55
N ALA A 45 3.73 20.41 -9.76
CA ALA A 45 3.48 19.43 -10.82
C ALA A 45 2.04 19.59 -11.31
N PRO A 46 1.72 19.29 -12.59
CA PRO A 46 0.37 19.34 -13.14
C PRO A 46 -0.47 18.12 -12.70
N ASP A 47 -0.51 17.87 -11.39
CA ASP A 47 -1.22 16.76 -10.77
C ASP A 47 -2.36 17.29 -9.88
N GLU A 48 -3.59 16.88 -10.18
CA GLU A 48 -4.78 17.26 -9.43
C GLU A 48 -4.78 16.62 -8.03
N SER A 49 -4.12 15.46 -7.84
CA SER A 49 -3.92 14.82 -6.53
C SER A 49 -2.80 15.52 -5.77
N SER A 50 -3.14 16.60 -5.07
CA SER A 50 -2.17 17.38 -4.29
C SER A 50 -1.88 16.73 -2.94
N ALA A 51 -0.71 17.00 -2.37
CA ALA A 51 -0.35 16.57 -1.03
C ALA A 51 0.30 17.69 -0.22
N LEU A 52 0.15 17.64 1.09
CA LEU A 52 0.85 18.51 2.02
C LEU A 52 1.32 17.72 3.24
N SER A 53 2.38 18.20 3.89
CA SER A 53 2.85 17.64 5.14
C SER A 53 3.36 18.73 6.07
N VAL A 54 3.07 18.59 7.37
CA VAL A 54 3.62 19.39 8.47
C VAL A 54 4.57 18.49 9.23
N SER A 55 5.86 18.83 9.30
CA SER A 55 6.87 17.93 9.89
C SER A 55 7.89 18.63 10.78
N PHE A 56 8.44 17.87 11.72
CA PHE A 56 9.40 18.32 12.73
C PHE A 56 10.48 17.27 12.96
N ARG A 57 11.71 17.70 13.29
CA ARG A 57 12.73 16.79 13.82
C ARG A 57 12.43 16.47 15.27
N THR A 58 12.28 15.19 15.56
CA THR A 58 11.84 14.63 16.85
C THR A 58 12.70 13.41 17.20
N PRO A 59 13.99 13.61 17.52
CA PRO A 59 14.88 12.52 17.93
C PRO A 59 14.38 11.86 19.22
N ALA A 60 14.40 10.53 19.26
CA ALA A 60 14.13 9.80 20.50
C ALA A 60 15.27 10.00 21.52
N TRP A 61 14.90 10.15 22.79
CA TRP A 61 15.86 10.26 23.91
C TRP A 61 15.98 8.98 24.74
N SER A 62 15.00 8.10 24.62
CA SER A 62 14.94 6.82 25.32
C SER A 62 13.94 5.91 24.61
N ASP A 63 13.86 4.67 25.09
CA ASP A 63 12.88 3.67 24.65
C ASP A 63 11.45 3.93 25.18
N ALA A 64 11.17 5.06 25.84
CA ALA A 64 9.86 5.37 26.40
C ALA A 64 8.84 5.89 25.36
N GLY A 65 9.29 6.21 24.13
CA GLY A 65 8.39 6.56 23.03
C GLY A 65 7.92 8.02 22.99
N HIS A 66 8.71 8.96 23.54
CA HIS A 66 8.41 10.40 23.55
C HIS A 66 7.81 10.97 22.25
N PRO A 67 8.43 10.77 21.06
CA PRO A 67 7.89 11.36 19.83
C PRO A 67 6.57 10.71 19.40
N HIS A 68 6.43 9.40 19.54
CA HIS A 68 5.22 8.67 19.13
C HIS A 68 4.02 8.98 20.02
N VAL A 69 4.24 9.08 21.34
CA VAL A 69 3.18 9.52 22.26
C VAL A 69 2.77 10.96 21.99
N LEU A 70 3.73 11.85 21.69
CA LEU A 70 3.39 13.22 21.34
C LEU A 70 2.58 13.31 20.03
N GLU A 71 2.95 12.53 19.01
CA GLU A 71 2.24 12.45 17.73
C GLU A 71 0.74 12.15 17.91
N HIS A 72 0.39 11.17 18.75
CA HIS A 72 -1.00 10.90 19.08
C HIS A 72 -1.65 12.06 19.83
N LEU A 73 -0.98 12.57 20.88
CA LEU A 73 -1.60 13.53 21.79
C LEU A 73 -1.86 14.89 21.17
N VAL A 74 -1.07 15.33 20.18
CA VAL A 74 -1.37 16.58 19.46
C VAL A 74 -2.65 16.48 18.63
N LEU A 75 -3.05 15.28 18.23
CA LEU A 75 -4.26 14.99 17.44
C LEU A 75 -5.52 14.76 18.30
N MET A 76 -5.37 14.71 19.62
CA MET A 76 -6.48 14.46 20.55
C MET A 76 -7.32 15.70 20.88
N GLY A 77 -6.90 16.88 20.41
CA GLY A 77 -7.60 18.14 20.60
C GLY A 77 -6.65 19.32 20.67
N SER A 78 -7.09 20.46 20.17
CA SER A 78 -6.29 21.69 20.10
C SER A 78 -7.11 22.92 20.44
N ARG A 79 -6.46 24.09 20.50
CA ARG A 79 -7.10 25.36 20.87
C ARG A 79 -8.30 25.71 19.99
N ARG A 80 -8.19 25.58 18.66
CA ARG A 80 -9.28 25.86 17.70
C ARG A 80 -10.22 24.67 17.50
N PHE A 81 -9.74 23.46 17.76
CA PHE A 81 -10.49 22.22 17.59
C PHE A 81 -10.53 21.43 18.91
N PRO A 82 -11.20 21.96 19.95
CA PRO A 82 -11.21 21.34 21.26
C PRO A 82 -12.11 20.11 21.31
N GLY A 83 -11.80 19.19 22.22
CA GLY A 83 -12.58 17.99 22.49
C GLY A 83 -11.88 16.71 22.03
N ARG A 84 -12.23 15.60 22.69
CA ARG A 84 -11.59 14.30 22.45
C ARG A 84 -11.82 13.77 21.04
N ASP A 85 -10.84 13.02 20.53
CA ASP A 85 -10.85 12.38 19.20
C ASP A 85 -11.00 13.36 18.03
N ALA A 86 -10.48 14.59 18.18
CA ALA A 86 -10.59 15.68 17.19
C ALA A 86 -10.14 15.25 15.78
N PHE A 87 -9.08 14.45 15.66
CA PHE A 87 -8.62 13.91 14.38
C PHE A 87 -9.65 13.02 13.67
N GLN A 88 -10.31 12.11 14.40
CA GLN A 88 -11.34 11.24 13.82
C GLN A 88 -12.57 12.07 13.43
N ALA A 89 -12.95 13.03 14.27
CA ALA A 89 -14.03 13.96 13.99
C ALA A 89 -13.75 14.82 12.75
N TRP A 90 -12.51 15.30 12.59
CA TRP A 90 -12.06 16.04 11.41
C TRP A 90 -12.16 15.18 10.14
N GLN A 91 -11.58 13.97 10.17
CA GLN A 91 -11.50 13.09 9.01
C GLN A 91 -12.87 12.70 8.43
N ARG A 92 -13.93 12.63 9.27
CA ARG A 92 -15.29 12.32 8.82
C ARG A 92 -15.83 13.34 7.80
N TRP A 93 -15.38 14.59 7.87
CA TRP A 93 -15.93 15.70 7.08
C TRP A 93 -15.07 16.12 5.89
N GLN A 94 -13.94 15.44 5.66
CA GLN A 94 -13.00 15.76 4.60
C GLN A 94 -13.01 14.71 3.47
N LEU A 95 -12.91 15.18 2.22
CA LEU A 95 -12.69 14.37 1.03
C LEU A 95 -11.19 14.19 0.77
N LEU A 96 -10.48 13.67 1.79
CA LEU A 96 -9.06 13.35 1.68
C LEU A 96 -8.88 11.88 1.29
N ASP A 97 -7.88 11.66 0.44
CA ASP A 97 -7.41 10.33 0.03
C ASP A 97 -6.58 9.70 1.13
N TYR A 98 -5.78 10.54 1.76
CA TYR A 98 -4.87 10.19 2.80
C TYR A 98 -4.88 11.31 3.83
N LEU A 99 -4.97 10.91 5.10
CA LEU A 99 -4.69 11.77 6.23
C LEU A 99 -4.15 10.84 7.30
N ASN A 100 -2.88 10.99 7.64
CA ASN A 100 -2.26 10.22 8.69
C ASN A 100 -1.09 10.98 9.31
N ALA A 101 -0.65 10.48 10.45
CA ALA A 101 0.59 10.89 11.08
C ALA A 101 1.61 9.75 11.02
N SER A 102 2.88 10.10 11.15
CA SER A 102 3.98 9.14 11.08
C SER A 102 5.15 9.62 11.92
N THR A 103 5.50 8.80 12.91
CA THR A 103 6.73 8.95 13.69
C THR A 103 7.82 8.03 13.14
N THR A 104 8.87 8.62 12.55
CA THR A 104 10.07 7.88 12.12
C THR A 104 11.05 7.72 13.28
N ARG A 105 12.31 7.41 13.01
CA ARG A 105 13.35 7.31 14.05
C ARG A 105 13.68 8.66 14.68
N ASP A 106 13.63 9.73 13.91
CA ASP A 106 14.16 11.04 14.29
C ASP A 106 13.35 12.24 13.78
N TRP A 107 12.21 12.01 13.11
CA TRP A 107 11.28 13.07 12.71
C TRP A 107 9.83 12.56 12.71
N THR A 108 8.90 13.50 12.87
CA THR A 108 7.45 13.24 12.88
C THR A 108 6.80 14.09 11.80
N ALA A 109 5.83 13.53 11.08
CA ALA A 109 5.10 14.24 10.05
C ALA A 109 3.61 13.92 10.06
N PHE A 110 2.81 14.94 9.75
CA PHE A 110 1.36 14.87 9.58
C PHE A 110 1.06 15.17 8.12
N THR A 111 0.63 14.16 7.37
CA THR A 111 0.56 14.22 5.91
C THR A 111 -0.86 14.01 5.43
N ALA A 112 -1.29 14.86 4.51
CA ALA A 112 -2.60 14.81 3.88
C ALA A 112 -2.48 14.84 2.36
N SER A 113 -3.36 14.15 1.65
CA SER A 113 -3.51 14.30 0.20
C SER A 113 -4.98 14.25 -0.22
N GLY A 114 -5.27 14.90 -1.34
CA GLY A 114 -6.62 14.98 -1.89
C GLY A 114 -6.66 15.77 -3.19
N THR A 115 -7.80 15.70 -3.87
CA THR A 115 -8.08 16.46 -5.11
C THR A 115 -8.92 17.71 -4.88
N VAL A 116 -9.33 17.98 -3.64
CA VAL A 116 -10.11 19.16 -3.25
C VAL A 116 -9.19 20.13 -2.50
N PRO A 117 -8.65 21.18 -3.16
CA PRO A 117 -7.71 22.12 -2.54
C PRO A 117 -8.24 22.75 -1.25
N GLY A 118 -9.54 23.04 -1.17
CA GLY A 118 -10.16 23.60 0.05
C GLY A 118 -10.09 22.66 1.26
N ASP A 119 -10.26 21.36 1.07
CA ASP A 119 -10.15 20.34 2.14
C ASP A 119 -8.71 20.21 2.64
N LEU A 120 -7.75 20.28 1.72
CA LEU A 120 -6.33 20.29 2.06
C LEU A 120 -5.94 21.57 2.83
N LEU A 121 -6.34 22.75 2.38
CA LEU A 121 -5.99 24.00 3.04
C LEU A 121 -6.58 24.12 4.45
N GLU A 122 -7.81 23.65 4.68
CA GLU A 122 -8.36 23.59 6.03
C GLU A 122 -7.68 22.50 6.87
N THR A 123 -7.31 21.37 6.26
CA THR A 123 -6.54 20.35 6.97
C THR A 123 -5.17 20.87 7.37
N LEU A 124 -4.54 21.74 6.59
CA LEU A 124 -3.34 22.46 6.99
C LEU A 124 -3.58 23.31 8.24
N ASP A 125 -4.68 24.07 8.31
CA ASP A 125 -5.04 24.83 9.52
C ASP A 125 -5.22 23.92 10.74
N PHE A 126 -5.94 22.80 10.57
CA PHE A 126 -6.14 21.80 11.61
C PHE A 126 -4.81 21.23 12.11
N LEU A 127 -3.92 20.81 11.20
CA LEU A 127 -2.63 20.25 11.55
C LEU A 127 -1.68 21.26 12.19
N LEU A 128 -1.69 22.52 11.75
CA LEU A 128 -0.90 23.59 12.37
C LEU A 128 -1.38 23.89 13.79
N ASP A 129 -2.70 23.97 14.00
CA ASP A 129 -3.26 24.22 15.33
C ASP A 129 -3.06 23.02 16.28
N ALA A 130 -3.23 21.80 15.77
CA ALA A 130 -2.90 20.57 16.50
C ALA A 130 -1.42 20.55 16.91
N ALA A 131 -0.51 20.84 15.98
CA ALA A 131 0.92 20.81 16.25
C ALA A 131 1.36 21.88 17.27
N PHE A 132 0.92 23.14 17.12
CA PHE A 132 1.44 24.24 17.93
C PHE A 132 0.59 24.62 19.15
N HIS A 133 -0.69 24.27 19.15
CA HIS A 133 -1.62 24.56 20.25
C HIS A 133 -2.41 23.32 20.73
N PRO A 134 -1.75 22.17 20.97
CA PRO A 134 -2.42 20.98 21.48
C PRO A 134 -2.87 21.17 22.93
N LEU A 135 -3.94 20.47 23.33
CA LEU A 135 -4.42 20.50 24.71
C LEU A 135 -3.52 19.67 25.66
N LEU A 136 -2.95 18.55 25.17
CA LEU A 136 -2.06 17.64 25.92
C LEU A 136 -2.60 17.25 27.30
N GLU A 137 -3.88 16.88 27.37
CA GLU A 137 -4.57 16.52 28.61
C GLU A 137 -4.06 15.22 29.23
N ASP A 138 -4.11 15.15 30.57
CA ASP A 138 -3.74 13.96 31.34
C ASP A 138 -4.65 12.75 31.00
N GLY A 139 -5.94 13.00 30.79
CA GLY A 139 -6.89 11.96 30.39
C GLY A 139 -6.58 11.38 29.00
N ALA A 140 -6.21 12.23 28.04
CA ALA A 140 -5.77 11.82 26.72
C ALA A 140 -4.46 11.02 26.78
N PHE A 141 -3.50 11.46 27.61
CA PHE A 141 -2.27 10.71 27.87
C PHE A 141 -2.54 9.29 28.39
N ARG A 142 -3.41 9.14 29.40
CA ARG A 142 -3.76 7.81 29.95
C ARG A 142 -4.51 6.91 28.95
N GLN A 143 -5.30 7.51 28.06
CA GLN A 143 -5.99 6.78 27.00
C GLN A 143 -4.99 6.27 25.96
N GLU A 144 -4.21 7.20 25.39
CA GLU A 144 -3.35 6.95 24.23
C GLU A 144 -2.06 6.23 24.62
N ALA A 145 -1.31 6.72 25.62
CA ALA A 145 -0.02 6.17 25.99
C ALA A 145 -0.16 4.87 26.82
N TRP A 146 -0.49 5.01 28.11
CA TRP A 146 -0.65 3.89 29.03
C TRP A 146 -1.45 4.24 30.29
N ARG A 147 -2.04 3.23 30.93
CA ARG A 147 -2.77 3.32 32.21
C ARG A 147 -2.85 1.95 32.90
N VAL A 148 -3.22 1.96 34.18
CA VAL A 148 -3.60 0.75 34.92
C VAL A 148 -5.11 0.52 34.78
N GLN A 149 -5.48 -0.69 34.40
CA GLN A 149 -6.86 -1.13 34.28
C GLN A 149 -7.40 -1.64 35.62
N ALA A 150 -8.72 -1.80 35.74
CA ALA A 150 -9.36 -2.25 36.97
C ALA A 150 -8.90 -3.65 37.43
N ASP A 151 -8.46 -4.50 36.51
CA ASP A 151 -7.91 -5.84 36.79
C ASP A 151 -6.41 -5.82 37.14
N GLY A 152 -5.80 -4.63 37.24
CA GLY A 152 -4.37 -4.44 37.50
C GLY A 152 -3.46 -4.59 36.28
N SER A 153 -4.00 -4.89 35.10
CA SER A 153 -3.22 -4.97 33.85
C SER A 153 -2.90 -3.58 33.28
N LEU A 154 -1.86 -3.48 32.45
CA LEU A 154 -1.53 -2.26 31.72
C LEU A 154 -2.31 -2.19 30.39
N GLY A 155 -3.03 -1.09 30.19
CA GLY A 155 -3.71 -0.74 28.94
C GLY A 155 -3.20 0.56 28.34
N GLY A 156 -3.61 0.88 27.11
CA GLY A 156 -3.17 2.08 26.37
C GLY A 156 -3.20 1.78 24.87
N VAL A 157 -3.54 2.76 24.03
CA VAL A 157 -3.59 2.56 22.57
C VAL A 157 -2.19 2.22 22.05
N ILE A 158 -1.21 3.09 22.32
CA ILE A 158 0.18 2.97 21.89
C ILE A 158 0.86 1.78 22.58
N LEU A 159 0.60 1.54 23.87
CA LEU A 159 1.14 0.36 24.55
C LEU A 159 0.74 -0.94 23.85
N ASN A 160 -0.53 -1.07 23.46
CA ASN A 160 -1.02 -2.25 22.75
C ASN A 160 -0.52 -2.31 21.30
N GLU A 161 -0.41 -1.16 20.63
CA GLU A 161 0.21 -1.05 19.32
C GLU A 161 1.66 -1.55 19.36
N MET A 162 2.46 -1.06 20.30
CA MET A 162 3.88 -1.43 20.41
C MET A 162 4.06 -2.88 20.84
N ARG A 163 3.16 -3.46 21.66
CA ARG A 163 3.13 -4.92 21.90
C ARG A 163 2.92 -5.70 20.61
N GLY A 164 1.97 -5.27 19.77
CA GLY A 164 1.72 -5.87 18.46
C GLY A 164 2.91 -5.71 17.51
N ALA A 165 3.50 -4.52 17.45
CA ALA A 165 4.66 -4.23 16.61
C ALA A 165 5.88 -5.06 17.00
N GLN A 166 6.14 -5.19 18.31
CA GLN A 166 7.28 -5.96 18.84
C GLN A 166 7.11 -7.48 18.78
N ALA A 167 5.90 -7.98 18.50
CA ALA A 167 5.66 -9.39 18.19
C ALA A 167 6.12 -9.78 16.78
N HIS A 168 6.46 -8.80 15.93
CA HIS A 168 7.00 -9.05 14.60
C HIS A 168 8.55 -9.18 14.63
N PRO A 169 9.13 -10.30 14.19
CA PRO A 169 10.59 -10.50 14.15
C PRO A 169 11.35 -9.41 13.37
N ALA A 170 10.79 -8.98 12.23
CA ALA A 170 11.32 -7.90 11.39
C ALA A 170 11.52 -6.58 12.15
N ARG A 171 10.59 -6.27 13.07
CA ARG A 171 10.68 -5.07 13.90
C ARG A 171 11.84 -5.24 14.88
N ARG A 172 11.85 -6.30 15.69
CA ARG A 172 12.91 -6.58 16.67
C ARG A 172 14.31 -6.58 16.06
N LEU A 173 14.48 -7.17 14.87
CA LEU A 173 15.75 -7.18 14.14
C LEU A 173 16.21 -5.78 13.73
N ARG A 174 15.32 -4.95 13.19
CA ARG A 174 15.66 -3.56 12.81
C ARG A 174 15.99 -2.69 14.01
N GLU A 175 15.27 -2.86 15.11
CA GLU A 175 15.54 -2.19 16.38
C GLU A 175 16.92 -2.57 16.93
N ALA A 176 17.21 -3.86 16.97
CA ALA A 176 18.51 -4.38 17.38
C ALA A 176 19.66 -3.93 16.46
N ALA A 177 19.43 -3.88 15.15
CA ALA A 177 20.42 -3.35 14.20
C ALA A 177 20.71 -1.87 14.43
N GLY A 178 19.69 -1.05 14.71
CA GLY A 178 19.87 0.37 15.06
C GLY A 178 20.68 0.56 16.34
N ALA A 179 20.33 -0.16 17.41
CA ALA A 179 21.07 -0.16 18.68
C ALA A 179 22.53 -0.60 18.51
N ALA A 180 22.77 -1.63 17.70
CA ALA A 180 24.10 -2.13 17.45
C ALA A 180 24.94 -1.19 16.57
N LEU A 181 24.37 -0.64 15.50
CA LEU A 181 25.11 0.17 14.53
C LEU A 181 25.34 1.61 14.98
N PHE A 182 24.43 2.18 15.76
CA PHE A 182 24.43 3.62 16.04
C PHE A 182 24.39 3.96 17.54
N PRO A 183 25.29 3.38 18.38
CA PRO A 183 25.34 3.68 19.81
C PRO A 183 25.55 5.18 20.06
N GLY A 184 24.84 5.73 21.06
CA GLY A 184 24.92 7.15 21.41
C GLY A 184 24.17 8.10 20.46
N SER A 185 23.45 7.58 19.46
CA SER A 185 22.58 8.37 18.58
C SER A 185 21.09 8.10 18.88
N PRO A 186 20.16 8.92 18.37
CA PRO A 186 18.73 8.65 18.46
C PRO A 186 18.31 7.30 17.85
N TYR A 187 19.09 6.77 16.90
CA TYR A 187 18.82 5.51 16.22
C TYR A 187 19.06 4.27 17.09
N ALA A 188 19.72 4.43 18.24
CA ALA A 188 19.84 3.37 19.22
C ALA A 188 18.55 3.14 20.02
N TRP A 189 17.67 4.15 20.06
CA TRP A 189 16.42 4.12 20.83
C TRP A 189 15.21 3.78 19.97
N GLN A 190 14.15 3.29 20.61
CA GLN A 190 12.87 3.06 19.98
C GLN A 190 11.97 4.28 20.08
N SER A 191 11.92 5.08 19.01
CA SER A 191 11.03 6.25 18.90
C SER A 191 9.55 5.91 19.12
N GLY A 192 9.12 4.72 18.73
CA GLY A 192 7.77 4.21 18.97
C GLY A 192 7.46 3.86 20.44
N GLY A 193 8.50 3.65 21.25
CA GLY A 193 8.41 3.14 22.61
C GLY A 193 8.49 1.61 22.69
N THR A 194 9.12 1.09 23.73
CA THR A 194 9.05 -0.34 24.07
C THR A 194 7.97 -0.55 25.14
N PRO A 195 7.18 -1.63 25.09
CA PRO A 195 6.20 -1.95 26.13
C PRO A 195 6.78 -1.96 27.55
N GLU A 196 8.08 -2.26 27.68
CA GLU A 196 8.80 -2.26 28.95
C GLU A 196 9.09 -0.84 29.46
N ALA A 197 9.48 0.10 28.60
CA ALA A 197 9.90 1.45 29.01
C ALA A 197 8.81 2.53 28.85
N LEU A 198 7.75 2.25 28.08
CA LEU A 198 6.63 3.18 27.89
C LEU A 198 5.96 3.58 29.23
N PRO A 199 5.79 2.66 30.22
CA PRO A 199 5.28 3.02 31.55
C PRO A 199 6.15 4.00 32.35
N ASP A 200 7.40 4.27 31.94
CA ASP A 200 8.24 5.27 32.59
C ASP A 200 7.96 6.69 32.09
N LEU A 201 7.17 6.84 31.01
CA LEU A 201 6.83 8.13 30.42
C LEU A 201 5.73 8.84 31.23
N THR A 202 5.89 10.15 31.42
CA THR A 202 4.90 11.03 32.08
C THR A 202 4.37 12.08 31.11
N VAL A 203 3.14 12.58 31.35
CA VAL A 203 2.56 13.67 30.54
C VAL A 203 3.40 14.95 30.63
N GLN A 204 4.04 15.22 31.77
CA GLN A 204 4.93 16.37 31.94
C GLN A 204 6.18 16.24 31.05
N ALA A 205 6.75 15.04 30.93
CA ALA A 205 7.86 14.79 30.01
C ALA A 205 7.44 15.00 28.55
N VAL A 206 6.22 14.57 28.17
CA VAL A 206 5.68 14.80 26.82
C VAL A 206 5.45 16.29 26.56
N ARG A 207 4.92 17.06 27.53
CA ARG A 207 4.76 18.52 27.42
C ARG A 207 6.11 19.23 27.28
N ALA A 208 7.12 18.82 28.03
CA ALA A 208 8.48 19.34 27.90
C ALA A 208 9.08 19.03 26.52
N TYR A 209 8.90 17.79 26.03
CA TYR A 209 9.33 17.37 24.70
C TYR A 209 8.65 18.20 23.59
N HIS A 210 7.33 18.43 23.71
CA HIS A 210 6.58 19.31 22.81
C HIS A 210 7.15 20.73 22.78
N ALA A 211 7.30 21.35 23.95
CA ALA A 211 7.81 22.72 24.07
C ALA A 211 9.22 22.89 23.46
N GLN A 212 10.04 21.85 23.48
CA GLN A 212 11.38 21.86 22.90
C GLN A 212 11.38 21.65 21.37
N HIS A 213 10.52 20.78 20.84
CA HIS A 213 10.60 20.33 19.44
C HIS A 213 9.59 20.96 18.50
N TYR A 214 8.41 21.38 18.99
CA TYR A 214 7.34 21.95 18.17
C TYR A 214 7.45 23.48 18.13
N VAL A 215 8.60 23.96 17.65
CA VAL A 215 8.92 25.40 17.52
C VAL A 215 9.03 25.80 16.04
N PRO A 216 8.79 27.08 15.69
CA PRO A 216 8.81 27.57 14.31
C PRO A 216 10.05 27.18 13.49
N ALA A 217 11.25 27.30 14.09
CA ALA A 217 12.48 26.99 13.37
C ALA A 217 12.62 25.50 13.02
N ASN A 218 11.94 24.61 13.75
CA ASN A 218 11.96 23.17 13.52
C ASN A 218 10.89 22.70 12.51
N LEU A 219 9.94 23.59 12.14
CA LEU A 219 8.88 23.29 11.19
C LEU A 219 9.43 23.15 9.77
N THR A 220 9.03 22.07 9.09
CA THR A 220 9.18 21.91 7.65
C THR A 220 7.84 21.53 7.03
N VAL A 221 7.32 22.41 6.17
CA VAL A 221 6.10 22.20 5.40
C VAL A 221 6.46 21.65 4.02
N PHE A 222 5.83 20.57 3.60
CA PHE A 222 5.94 20.05 2.23
C PHE A 222 4.64 20.30 1.47
N VAL A 223 4.73 20.64 0.19
CA VAL A 223 3.59 20.87 -0.71
C VAL A 223 3.88 20.24 -2.06
N TYR A 224 2.92 19.46 -2.58
CA TYR A 224 2.98 18.82 -3.90
C TYR A 224 1.72 19.08 -4.71
N GLY A 225 1.89 19.23 -6.03
CA GLY A 225 0.79 19.26 -7.01
C GLY A 225 0.31 20.67 -7.33
N LEU A 226 -1.02 20.82 -7.43
CA LEU A 226 -1.70 22.05 -7.86
C LEU A 226 -2.22 22.92 -6.68
N LEU A 227 -1.77 22.67 -5.46
CA LEU A 227 -2.19 23.46 -4.29
C LEU A 227 -1.72 24.93 -4.43
N PRO A 228 -2.58 25.94 -4.20
CA PRO A 228 -2.19 27.35 -4.34
C PRO A 228 -1.14 27.77 -3.29
N LEU A 229 0.13 27.84 -3.69
CA LEU A 229 1.24 28.17 -2.79
C LEU A 229 1.08 29.50 -2.01
N PRO A 230 0.56 30.61 -2.60
CA PRO A 230 0.31 31.84 -1.84
C PRO A 230 -0.65 31.63 -0.66
N GLU A 231 -1.66 30.78 -0.82
CA GLU A 231 -2.63 30.51 0.24
C GLU A 231 -2.06 29.61 1.33
N VAL A 232 -1.21 28.64 0.96
CA VAL A 232 -0.44 27.83 1.92
C VAL A 232 0.49 28.72 2.75
N THR A 233 1.31 29.54 2.08
CA THR A 233 2.29 30.40 2.75
C THR A 233 1.62 31.44 3.66
N ARG A 234 0.49 32.03 3.24
CA ARG A 234 -0.32 32.94 4.07
C ARG A 234 -0.78 32.27 5.38
N ARG A 235 -1.38 31.08 5.31
CA ARG A 235 -1.88 30.33 6.48
C ARG A 235 -0.77 29.95 7.45
N VAL A 236 0.37 29.52 6.91
CA VAL A 236 1.54 29.17 7.74
C VAL A 236 2.10 30.42 8.42
N ASP A 237 2.29 31.52 7.69
CA ASP A 237 2.78 32.81 8.22
C ASP A 237 1.89 33.35 9.36
N GLU A 238 0.56 33.30 9.20
CA GLU A 238 -0.41 33.71 10.22
C GLU A 238 -0.19 32.97 11.55
N VAL A 239 0.00 31.66 11.52
CA VAL A 239 0.29 30.87 12.72
C VAL A 239 1.69 31.22 13.27
N LEU A 240 2.70 31.28 12.40
CA LEU A 240 4.10 31.48 12.82
C LEU A 240 4.35 32.83 13.50
N ARG A 241 3.57 33.88 13.19
CA ARG A 241 3.68 35.21 13.81
C ARG A 241 3.29 35.24 15.28
N GLU A 242 2.43 34.33 15.72
CA GLU A 242 1.97 34.25 17.11
C GLU A 242 2.90 33.40 18.00
N LEU A 243 3.80 32.63 17.39
CA LEU A 243 4.60 31.63 18.10
C LEU A 243 5.90 32.21 18.67
N ARG A 244 6.29 31.66 19.83
CA ARG A 244 7.60 31.94 20.42
C ARG A 244 8.70 31.38 19.52
N ARG A 245 9.78 32.13 19.36
CA ARG A 245 10.98 31.66 18.68
C ARG A 245 11.64 30.55 19.51
N GLY A 246 12.26 29.61 18.81
CA GLY A 246 13.06 28.52 19.38
C GLY A 246 14.07 28.04 18.35
N GLU A 247 14.94 27.13 18.74
CA GLU A 247 15.95 26.55 17.85
C GLU A 247 15.46 25.22 17.26
N ALA A 248 15.83 24.96 16.00
CA ALA A 248 15.54 23.67 15.37
C ALA A 248 16.34 22.55 16.06
N ALA A 249 15.76 21.36 16.16
CA ALA A 249 16.52 20.22 16.65
C ALA A 249 17.67 19.89 15.67
N PRO A 250 18.89 19.59 16.16
CA PRO A 250 20.01 19.28 15.29
C PRO A 250 19.75 18.00 14.49
N ALA A 251 20.33 17.90 13.29
CA ALA A 251 20.34 16.65 12.55
C ALA A 251 21.18 15.61 13.32
N PRO A 252 20.77 14.33 13.36
CA PRO A 252 21.61 13.28 13.93
C PRO A 252 22.97 13.23 13.23
N GLN A 253 24.03 13.15 14.03
CA GLN A 253 25.39 13.05 13.50
C GLN A 253 25.73 11.62 13.09
N PRO A 254 26.53 11.42 12.03
CA PRO A 254 27.00 10.09 11.65
C PRO A 254 27.82 9.45 12.77
N VAL A 255 27.59 8.16 13.00
CA VAL A 255 28.37 7.30 13.89
C VAL A 255 29.42 6.55 13.07
N SER A 256 30.62 6.39 13.64
CA SER A 256 31.77 5.80 12.94
C SER A 256 32.03 4.33 13.29
N ALA A 257 31.41 3.80 14.35
CA ALA A 257 31.58 2.42 14.78
C ALA A 257 30.34 1.92 15.52
N GLY A 258 29.98 0.67 15.27
CA GLY A 258 28.94 -0.05 16.01
C GLY A 258 29.51 -1.12 16.93
N VAL A 259 28.62 -1.81 17.63
CA VAL A 259 28.93 -3.01 18.41
C VAL A 259 29.01 -4.22 17.45
N PRO A 260 30.07 -5.05 17.48
CA PRO A 260 30.27 -6.13 16.51
C PRO A 260 29.17 -7.19 16.49
N LYS A 261 28.55 -7.44 17.65
CA LYS A 261 27.49 -8.43 17.82
C LYS A 261 26.43 -7.93 18.79
N TRP A 262 25.18 -8.15 18.43
CA TRP A 262 24.02 -7.82 19.26
C TRP A 262 23.03 -8.98 19.25
N THR A 263 22.48 -9.32 20.42
CA THR A 263 21.53 -10.43 20.54
C THR A 263 20.29 -9.96 21.28
N VAL A 264 19.13 -10.24 20.68
CA VAL A 264 17.81 -10.01 21.25
C VAL A 264 17.02 -11.30 21.20
N THR A 265 15.98 -11.41 22.02
CA THR A 265 15.13 -12.62 22.07
C THR A 265 13.78 -12.39 21.39
N HIS A 266 13.18 -13.48 20.91
CA HIS A 266 11.82 -13.51 20.37
C HIS A 266 11.12 -14.80 20.78
N PRO A 267 9.82 -14.78 21.09
CA PRO A 267 9.11 -15.96 21.59
C PRO A 267 9.05 -17.12 20.58
N SER A 268 9.02 -16.83 19.28
CA SER A 268 8.70 -17.84 18.26
C SER A 268 9.59 -17.83 17.01
N SER A 269 10.66 -17.03 16.98
CA SER A 269 11.49 -16.88 15.77
C SER A 269 12.97 -16.82 16.15
N ALA A 270 13.79 -17.58 15.41
CA ALA A 270 15.22 -17.49 15.47
C ALA A 270 15.76 -17.05 14.11
N GLN A 271 16.53 -15.96 14.07
CA GLN A 271 17.06 -15.40 12.83
C GLN A 271 18.46 -14.82 13.06
N THR A 272 19.29 -14.84 12.03
CA THR A 272 20.65 -14.28 12.06
C THR A 272 20.79 -13.29 10.91
N LEU A 273 21.20 -12.06 11.22
CA LEU A 273 21.30 -10.95 10.28
C LEU A 273 22.69 -10.33 10.38
N VAL A 274 23.28 -9.93 9.25
CA VAL A 274 24.40 -8.99 9.24
C VAL A 274 23.88 -7.66 8.70
N ALA A 275 24.16 -6.58 9.44
CA ALA A 275 23.79 -5.22 9.06
C ALA A 275 25.05 -4.36 8.92
N TRP A 276 25.09 -3.52 7.89
CA TRP A 276 26.15 -2.57 7.58
C TRP A 276 25.58 -1.16 7.63
N ALA A 277 26.20 -0.29 8.43
CA ALA A 277 25.95 1.14 8.32
C ALA A 277 26.74 1.68 7.12
N LEU A 278 26.04 2.35 6.20
CA LEU A 278 26.63 2.96 5.03
C LEU A 278 27.09 4.39 5.34
N PRO A 279 28.00 4.96 4.53
CA PRO A 279 28.41 6.35 4.69
C PRO A 279 27.21 7.32 4.58
N ALA A 280 27.22 8.38 5.37
CA ALA A 280 26.22 9.45 5.31
C ALA A 280 26.30 10.28 4.01
N ASN A 281 27.47 10.32 3.39
CA ASN A 281 27.78 11.17 2.24
C ASN A 281 27.72 10.44 0.89
N LEU A 282 26.86 9.42 0.77
CA LEU A 282 26.65 8.75 -0.52
C LEU A 282 26.19 9.75 -1.57
N THR A 283 26.82 9.70 -2.74
CA THR A 283 26.41 10.49 -3.90
C THR A 283 25.07 9.99 -4.43
N PRO A 284 24.32 10.85 -5.16
CA PRO A 284 23.08 10.43 -5.81
C PRO A 284 23.24 9.15 -6.63
N LEU A 285 24.33 9.05 -7.41
CA LEU A 285 24.62 7.89 -8.26
C LEU A 285 24.80 6.60 -7.47
N GLU A 286 25.47 6.67 -6.32
CA GLU A 286 25.71 5.52 -5.45
C GLU A 286 24.41 5.05 -4.77
N VAL A 287 23.55 5.98 -4.31
CA VAL A 287 22.25 5.64 -3.74
C VAL A 287 21.39 4.88 -4.76
N GLN A 288 21.30 5.38 -6.00
CA GLN A 288 20.58 4.69 -7.06
C GLN A 288 21.24 3.34 -7.41
N GLY A 289 22.58 3.29 -7.43
CA GLY A 289 23.34 2.05 -7.63
C GLY A 289 23.04 0.99 -6.57
N LEU A 290 22.89 1.40 -5.30
CA LEU A 290 22.49 0.52 -4.20
C LEU A 290 21.07 -0.03 -4.37
N ASN A 291 20.13 0.78 -4.85
CA ASN A 291 18.78 0.31 -5.15
C ASN A 291 18.78 -0.74 -6.28
N VAL A 292 19.57 -0.51 -7.33
CA VAL A 292 19.77 -1.49 -8.41
C VAL A 292 20.41 -2.77 -7.88
N LEU A 293 21.46 -2.65 -7.06
CA LEU A 293 22.14 -3.77 -6.44
C LEU A 293 21.20 -4.59 -5.54
N GLY A 294 20.37 -3.92 -4.74
CA GLY A 294 19.37 -4.56 -3.89
C GLY A 294 18.38 -5.40 -4.70
N LEU A 295 17.87 -4.85 -5.81
CA LEU A 295 16.99 -5.60 -6.72
C LEU A 295 17.69 -6.79 -7.37
N ALA A 296 18.96 -6.66 -7.75
CA ALA A 296 19.73 -7.76 -8.34
C ALA A 296 20.02 -8.89 -7.34
N LEU A 297 20.36 -8.55 -6.08
CA LEU A 297 20.77 -9.52 -5.08
C LEU A 297 19.63 -10.15 -4.29
N LEU A 298 18.53 -9.41 -4.06
CA LEU A 298 17.42 -9.79 -3.17
C LEU A 298 16.06 -9.85 -3.89
N GLY A 299 15.94 -9.25 -5.08
CA GLY A 299 14.65 -8.83 -5.63
C GLY A 299 13.69 -9.92 -6.11
N HIS A 300 14.10 -11.20 -6.10
CA HIS A 300 13.26 -12.36 -6.44
C HIS A 300 13.77 -13.65 -5.77
N PRO A 301 12.95 -14.72 -5.66
CA PRO A 301 13.33 -15.95 -4.95
C PRO A 301 14.62 -16.61 -5.45
N ASP A 302 14.92 -16.51 -6.74
CA ASP A 302 16.11 -17.10 -7.37
C ASP A 302 17.34 -16.17 -7.39
N ALA A 303 17.23 -14.97 -6.81
CA ALA A 303 18.33 -14.04 -6.70
C ALA A 303 19.48 -14.63 -5.85
N PRO A 304 20.73 -14.16 -6.00
CA PRO A 304 21.90 -14.76 -5.36
C PRO A 304 21.77 -14.93 -3.84
N LEU A 305 21.29 -13.93 -3.12
CA LEU A 305 21.16 -13.98 -1.66
C LEU A 305 20.05 -14.93 -1.18
N PRO A 306 18.78 -14.83 -1.63
CA PRO A 306 17.74 -15.76 -1.18
C PRO A 306 18.07 -17.23 -1.47
N ARG A 307 18.74 -17.53 -2.59
CA ARG A 307 19.23 -18.88 -2.89
C ARG A 307 20.32 -19.34 -1.91
N ALA A 308 21.28 -18.47 -1.58
CA ALA A 308 22.31 -18.78 -0.60
C ALA A 308 21.74 -18.98 0.82
N MET A 309 20.76 -18.16 1.23
CA MET A 309 20.13 -18.31 2.54
C MET A 309 19.37 -19.63 2.66
N ARG A 310 18.66 -20.06 1.60
CA ARG A 310 18.01 -21.38 1.58
C ARG A 310 19.01 -22.51 1.75
N ALA A 311 20.19 -22.41 1.15
CA ALA A 311 21.27 -23.38 1.35
C ALA A 311 21.83 -23.39 2.79
N LEU A 312 21.70 -22.27 3.52
CA LEU A 312 22.03 -22.17 4.96
C LEU A 312 20.90 -22.65 5.88
N GLY A 313 19.77 -23.12 5.34
CA GLY A 313 18.71 -23.75 6.12
C GLY A 313 17.47 -22.88 6.40
N GLY A 314 17.31 -21.72 5.75
CA GLY A 314 16.11 -20.90 5.92
C GLY A 314 15.88 -19.88 4.80
N PRO A 315 14.71 -19.23 4.72
CA PRO A 315 14.51 -18.11 3.81
C PRO A 315 15.34 -16.90 4.23
N LEU A 316 15.30 -15.81 3.45
CA LEU A 316 15.87 -14.52 3.86
C LEU A 316 15.28 -14.09 5.22
N ALA A 317 16.12 -13.53 6.09
CA ALA A 317 15.68 -12.90 7.33
C ALA A 317 14.82 -11.67 7.03
N ASP A 318 13.80 -11.41 7.86
CA ASP A 318 12.79 -10.37 7.62
C ASP A 318 13.36 -8.94 7.59
N GLY A 319 14.54 -8.73 8.17
CA GLY A 319 15.25 -7.44 8.17
C GLY A 319 16.16 -7.21 6.96
N SER A 320 16.21 -8.13 5.99
CA SER A 320 17.10 -8.03 4.82
C SER A 320 16.63 -6.95 3.84
N GLY A 321 17.54 -6.13 3.33
CA GLY A 321 17.25 -5.02 2.41
C GLY A 321 18.08 -3.76 2.67
N LEU A 322 17.85 -2.73 1.87
CA LEU A 322 18.36 -1.38 2.10
C LEU A 322 17.30 -0.59 2.87
N HIS A 323 17.71 0.00 3.99
CA HIS A 323 16.89 0.82 4.87
C HIS A 323 17.47 2.23 4.91
N ALA A 324 16.71 3.23 4.46
CA ALA A 324 17.16 4.62 4.35
C ALA A 324 16.39 5.56 5.30
N ASP A 325 15.87 5.02 6.40
CA ASP A 325 15.11 5.72 7.44
C ASP A 325 16.01 6.40 8.50
N THR A 326 17.33 6.39 8.28
CA THR A 326 18.35 6.98 9.15
C THR A 326 19.35 7.80 8.35
N ALA A 327 20.02 8.77 8.99
CA ALA A 327 21.01 9.63 8.35
C ALA A 327 22.15 8.85 7.68
N GLN A 328 22.54 7.71 8.24
CA GLN A 328 23.38 6.71 7.57
C GLN A 328 22.49 5.55 7.15
N PRO A 329 22.30 5.26 5.84
CA PRO A 329 21.51 4.12 5.41
C PRO A 329 22.07 2.81 5.95
N VAL A 330 21.21 1.81 6.13
CA VAL A 330 21.60 0.47 6.58
C VAL A 330 21.32 -0.54 5.47
N LEU A 331 22.35 -1.27 5.04
CA LEU A 331 22.16 -2.47 4.23
C LEU A 331 22.19 -3.68 5.16
N ALA A 332 21.22 -4.58 5.08
CA ALA A 332 21.19 -5.79 5.88
C ALA A 332 20.85 -7.02 5.04
N ALA A 333 21.41 -8.17 5.41
CA ALA A 333 21.09 -9.46 4.80
C ALA A 333 21.30 -10.59 5.81
N GLY A 334 20.42 -11.58 5.77
CA GLY A 334 20.48 -12.67 6.72
C GLY A 334 19.56 -13.83 6.39
N VAL A 335 19.56 -14.83 7.27
CA VAL A 335 18.76 -16.04 7.17
C VAL A 335 17.79 -16.12 8.34
N ALA A 336 16.55 -16.52 8.06
CA ALA A 336 15.55 -16.79 9.08
C ALA A 336 15.79 -18.17 9.74
N ALA A 337 16.98 -18.34 10.29
CA ALA A 337 17.43 -19.49 11.06
C ALA A 337 18.51 -19.07 12.07
N ALA A 338 18.69 -19.88 13.12
CA ALA A 338 19.83 -19.75 14.02
C ALA A 338 21.09 -20.28 13.33
N VAL A 339 21.93 -19.37 12.85
CA VAL A 339 23.19 -19.69 12.17
C VAL A 339 24.32 -18.92 12.86
N ASP A 340 25.52 -19.49 12.86
CA ASP A 340 26.68 -18.77 13.37
C ASP A 340 26.93 -17.49 12.54
N GLY A 341 27.17 -16.37 13.23
CA GLY A 341 27.34 -15.06 12.62
C GLY A 341 28.50 -14.99 11.63
N SER A 342 29.59 -15.71 11.91
CA SER A 342 30.77 -15.74 11.04
C SER A 342 30.49 -16.52 9.76
N VAL A 343 29.81 -17.66 9.87
CA VAL A 343 29.39 -18.48 8.72
C VAL A 343 28.45 -17.69 7.80
N LEU A 344 27.49 -16.97 8.38
CA LEU A 344 26.60 -16.11 7.62
C LEU A 344 27.39 -15.00 6.90
N LEU A 345 28.25 -14.27 7.63
CA LEU A 345 29.06 -13.19 7.05
C LEU A 345 29.94 -13.70 5.90
N GLU A 346 30.63 -14.83 6.08
CA GLU A 346 31.45 -15.45 5.03
C GLU A 346 30.63 -15.81 3.80
N THR A 347 29.43 -16.38 4.00
CA THR A 347 28.52 -16.72 2.91
C THR A 347 28.05 -15.48 2.15
N LEU A 348 27.63 -14.43 2.87
CA LEU A 348 27.23 -13.15 2.27
C LEU A 348 28.39 -12.54 1.47
N LEU A 349 29.58 -12.48 2.05
CA LEU A 349 30.78 -11.98 1.38
C LEU A 349 31.15 -12.79 0.14
N LYS A 350 31.00 -14.12 0.17
CA LYS A 350 31.21 -14.99 -1.00
C LYS A 350 30.24 -14.68 -2.13
N VAL A 351 28.95 -14.49 -1.81
CA VAL A 351 27.92 -14.17 -2.80
C VAL A 351 28.22 -12.82 -3.45
N VAL A 352 28.44 -11.78 -2.65
CA VAL A 352 28.61 -10.41 -3.17
C VAL A 352 29.96 -10.17 -3.86
N ARG A 353 30.95 -11.04 -3.64
CA ARG A 353 32.22 -11.05 -4.40
C ARG A 353 32.08 -11.63 -5.81
N THR A 354 30.99 -12.34 -6.09
CA THR A 354 30.72 -12.86 -7.45
C THR A 354 30.10 -11.73 -8.27
N PRO A 355 30.76 -11.26 -9.35
CA PRO A 355 30.22 -10.16 -10.15
C PRO A 355 28.89 -10.54 -10.80
N LEU A 356 27.97 -9.57 -10.89
CA LEU A 356 26.74 -9.71 -11.66
C LEU A 356 27.07 -9.79 -13.15
N SER A 357 26.30 -10.56 -13.91
CA SER A 357 26.36 -10.48 -15.38
C SER A 357 25.75 -9.16 -15.87
N GLU A 358 26.12 -8.75 -17.09
CA GLU A 358 25.53 -7.59 -17.77
C GLU A 358 23.99 -7.71 -17.84
N SER A 359 23.47 -8.90 -18.14
CA SER A 359 22.03 -9.15 -18.22
C SER A 359 21.32 -8.95 -16.88
N GLU A 360 21.90 -9.45 -15.78
CA GLU A 360 21.32 -9.29 -14.44
C GLU A 360 21.35 -7.82 -13.99
N ALA A 361 22.48 -7.14 -14.20
CA ALA A 361 22.63 -5.73 -13.84
C ALA A 361 21.65 -4.83 -14.63
N ARG A 362 21.50 -5.07 -15.93
CA ARG A 362 20.57 -4.30 -16.78
C ARG A 362 19.12 -4.61 -16.47
N ALA A 363 18.77 -5.87 -16.20
CA ALA A 363 17.42 -6.23 -15.77
C ALA A 363 17.04 -5.54 -14.46
N ALA A 364 17.94 -5.53 -13.47
CA ALA A 364 17.73 -4.83 -12.21
C ALA A 364 17.61 -3.31 -12.42
N LEU A 365 18.45 -2.71 -13.26
CA LEU A 365 18.39 -1.28 -13.58
C LEU A 365 17.09 -0.90 -14.30
N GLY A 366 16.64 -1.69 -15.27
CA GLY A 366 15.41 -1.39 -15.98
C GLY A 366 14.17 -1.55 -15.09
N ARG A 367 14.13 -2.56 -14.21
CA ARG A 367 13.11 -2.67 -13.16
C ARG A 367 13.14 -1.46 -12.21
N TYR A 368 14.33 -1.05 -11.79
CA TYR A 368 14.50 0.14 -10.95
C TYR A 368 14.01 1.41 -11.63
N THR A 369 14.40 1.62 -12.89
CA THR A 369 13.99 2.77 -13.71
C THR A 369 12.47 2.83 -13.82
N LEU A 370 11.84 1.68 -14.10
CA LEU A 370 10.38 1.61 -14.17
C LEU A 370 9.75 2.02 -12.85
N SER A 371 10.24 1.50 -11.72
CA SER A 371 9.76 1.85 -10.38
C SER A 371 10.01 3.32 -10.01
N ALA A 372 11.12 3.91 -10.42
CA ALA A 372 11.46 5.30 -10.12
C ALA A 372 10.61 6.29 -10.93
N LEU A 373 10.15 5.89 -12.13
CA LEU A 373 9.25 6.68 -12.98
C LEU A 373 7.78 6.33 -12.76
N ASP A 374 7.50 5.40 -11.84
CA ASP A 374 6.16 4.97 -11.51
C ASP A 374 5.47 5.99 -10.61
N THR A 375 4.51 6.72 -11.17
CA THR A 375 3.63 7.63 -10.40
C THR A 375 2.36 6.94 -9.89
N GLN A 376 2.21 5.63 -10.08
CA GLN A 376 1.09 4.86 -9.54
C GLN A 376 1.23 4.68 -8.02
N HIS A 377 0.10 4.62 -7.36
CA HIS A 377 0.02 4.54 -5.91
C HIS A 377 0.46 3.16 -5.41
N HIS A 378 1.70 3.04 -4.94
CA HIS A 378 2.23 1.84 -4.28
C HIS A 378 1.84 1.79 -2.80
N GLY A 379 0.54 1.72 -2.52
CA GLY A 379 0.00 1.76 -1.16
C GLY A 379 -0.20 3.17 -0.57
N PHE A 380 0.50 4.18 -1.10
CA PHE A 380 0.28 5.60 -0.78
C PHE A 380 0.05 6.44 -2.05
N PRO A 381 -0.69 7.56 -1.97
CA PRO A 381 -0.71 8.57 -3.02
C PRO A 381 0.70 9.07 -3.39
N TYR A 382 0.96 9.38 -4.66
CA TYR A 382 2.33 9.67 -5.13
C TYR A 382 2.95 10.87 -4.40
N GLY A 383 2.19 11.96 -4.22
CA GLY A 383 2.65 13.12 -3.45
C GLY A 383 2.98 12.81 -1.99
N VAL A 384 2.31 11.82 -1.40
CA VAL A 384 2.61 11.34 -0.03
C VAL A 384 3.93 10.58 -0.02
N GLN A 385 4.13 9.64 -0.95
CA GLN A 385 5.40 8.92 -1.08
C GLN A 385 6.57 9.88 -1.28
N LEU A 386 6.43 10.82 -2.22
CA LEU A 386 7.45 11.84 -2.50
C LEU A 386 7.72 12.72 -1.28
N SER A 387 6.70 12.99 -0.45
CA SER A 387 6.90 13.74 0.80
C SER A 387 7.84 13.02 1.76
N PHE A 388 7.72 11.69 1.91
CA PHE A 388 8.62 10.93 2.80
C PHE A 388 10.07 10.98 2.31
N ASP A 389 10.29 10.81 1.00
CA ASP A 389 11.62 10.85 0.41
C ASP A 389 12.27 12.24 0.56
N VAL A 390 11.49 13.30 0.27
CA VAL A 390 11.97 14.68 0.33
C VAL A 390 12.19 15.14 1.78
N LEU A 391 11.26 14.82 2.68
CA LEU A 391 11.36 15.21 4.09
C LEU A 391 12.49 14.47 4.80
N GLY A 392 12.67 13.16 4.55
CA GLY A 392 13.78 12.41 5.13
C GLY A 392 15.13 13.04 4.80
N ALA A 393 15.38 13.31 3.51
CA ALA A 393 16.59 14.00 3.08
C ALA A 393 16.74 15.41 3.68
N ALA A 394 15.66 16.22 3.69
CA ALA A 394 15.70 17.56 4.26
C ALA A 394 15.95 17.56 5.79
N HIS A 395 15.45 16.55 6.51
CA HIS A 395 15.66 16.38 7.95
C HIS A 395 17.07 15.89 8.27
N HIS A 396 17.76 15.21 7.36
CA HIS A 396 19.17 14.85 7.52
C HIS A 396 20.15 15.87 6.93
N GLY A 397 19.65 16.89 6.22
CA GLY A 397 20.47 17.96 5.63
C GLY A 397 21.02 17.62 4.25
N TYR A 398 20.45 16.62 3.58
CA TYR A 398 20.79 16.23 2.22
C TYR A 398 20.00 17.01 1.17
N ASP A 399 20.55 17.10 -0.05
CA ASP A 399 19.82 17.67 -1.18
C ASP A 399 18.73 16.71 -1.67
N ALA A 400 17.50 16.97 -1.21
CA ALA A 400 16.36 16.08 -1.27
C ALA A 400 15.83 15.70 -2.66
N LEU A 401 16.09 16.48 -3.71
CA LEU A 401 15.29 16.40 -4.94
C LEU A 401 16.03 15.91 -6.20
N PRO A 402 17.27 16.35 -6.53
CA PRO A 402 18.01 15.79 -7.66
C PRO A 402 18.29 14.28 -7.49
N GLN A 403 18.40 13.83 -6.24
CA GLN A 403 18.59 12.44 -5.86
C GLN A 403 17.36 11.57 -6.15
N ALA A 404 16.16 12.16 -6.10
CA ALA A 404 14.90 11.42 -6.13
C ALA A 404 14.33 11.22 -7.55
N LEU A 405 14.65 12.07 -8.55
CA LEU A 405 13.75 12.19 -9.72
C LEU A 405 14.31 11.99 -11.15
N ALA A 406 15.62 11.92 -11.45
CA ALA A 406 16.02 11.50 -12.83
C ALA A 406 17.51 11.27 -13.09
N GLY A 407 18.38 12.21 -12.66
CA GLY A 407 19.70 12.39 -13.28
C GLY A 407 20.60 11.18 -13.11
N ALA A 408 20.63 10.61 -11.91
CA ALA A 408 21.45 9.44 -11.61
C ALA A 408 20.98 8.16 -12.32
N VAL A 409 19.67 7.98 -12.54
CA VAL A 409 19.15 6.83 -13.29
C VAL A 409 19.59 6.89 -14.75
N GLN A 410 19.50 8.06 -15.38
CA GLN A 410 20.00 8.27 -16.76
C GLN A 410 21.50 8.00 -16.84
N THR A 411 22.28 8.45 -15.85
CA THR A 411 23.71 8.14 -15.76
C THR A 411 23.92 6.63 -15.73
N LEU A 412 23.25 5.88 -14.83
CA LEU A 412 23.36 4.42 -14.74
C LEU A 412 22.99 3.72 -16.05
N GLN A 413 21.98 4.21 -16.77
CA GLN A 413 21.57 3.66 -18.07
C GLN A 413 22.66 3.84 -19.14
N SER A 414 23.39 4.95 -19.09
CA SER A 414 24.47 5.26 -20.03
C SER A 414 25.84 4.67 -19.66
N LEU A 415 25.99 4.12 -18.44
CA LEU A 415 27.27 3.55 -18.00
C LEU A 415 27.66 2.35 -18.88
N PRO A 416 28.84 2.36 -19.53
CA PRO A 416 29.30 1.24 -20.36
C PRO A 416 29.52 -0.05 -19.56
N ASP A 417 30.10 0.06 -18.36
CA ASP A 417 30.36 -1.06 -17.45
C ASP A 417 29.57 -0.89 -16.15
N LEU A 418 28.28 -1.19 -16.21
CA LEU A 418 27.40 -1.18 -15.04
C LEU A 418 27.78 -2.27 -14.03
N PRO A 419 28.09 -3.52 -14.43
CA PRO A 419 28.53 -4.57 -13.49
C PRO A 419 29.81 -4.20 -12.73
N GLY A 420 30.81 -3.60 -13.40
CA GLY A 420 32.02 -3.11 -12.75
C GLY A 420 31.74 -2.04 -11.71
N PHE A 421 30.91 -1.05 -12.06
CA PHE A 421 30.45 -0.02 -11.11
C PHE A 421 29.76 -0.63 -9.88
N LEU A 422 28.83 -1.57 -10.06
CA LEU A 422 28.14 -2.23 -8.96
C LEU A 422 29.08 -3.11 -8.11
N THR A 423 30.08 -3.72 -8.75
CA THR A 423 31.11 -4.52 -8.07
C THR A 423 32.00 -3.64 -7.18
N ASP A 424 32.44 -2.49 -7.68
CA ASP A 424 33.22 -1.53 -6.89
C ASP A 424 32.42 -0.93 -5.73
N LEU A 425 31.14 -0.61 -5.98
CA LEU A 425 30.23 -0.14 -4.95
C LEU A 425 30.07 -1.18 -3.83
N THR A 426 29.85 -2.43 -4.20
CA THR A 426 29.73 -3.56 -3.27
C THR A 426 31.01 -3.79 -2.47
N ARG A 427 32.17 -3.74 -3.14
CA ARG A 427 33.47 -3.89 -2.50
C ARG A 427 33.65 -2.84 -1.40
N ARG A 428 33.47 -1.56 -1.72
CA ARG A 428 33.67 -0.47 -0.77
C ARG A 428 32.64 -0.43 0.35
N LEU A 429 31.36 -0.66 0.04
CA LEU A 429 30.27 -0.46 0.99
C LEU A 429 29.93 -1.69 1.84
N VAL A 430 30.33 -2.89 1.40
CA VAL A 430 30.01 -4.15 2.07
C VAL A 430 31.25 -4.94 2.44
N VAL A 431 32.15 -5.19 1.48
CA VAL A 431 33.32 -6.08 1.71
C VAL A 431 34.36 -5.40 2.60
N ASP A 432 34.73 -4.17 2.27
CA ASP A 432 35.75 -3.39 2.97
C ASP A 432 35.16 -2.62 4.17
N ASN A 433 33.83 -2.58 4.29
CA ASN A 433 33.13 -1.85 5.34
C ASN A 433 33.13 -2.65 6.66
N LEU A 434 33.85 -2.13 7.65
CA LEU A 434 33.96 -2.69 9.00
C LEU A 434 32.90 -2.15 9.96
N HIS A 435 32.13 -1.11 9.57
CA HIS A 435 31.00 -0.61 10.35
C HIS A 435 29.79 -1.52 10.13
N ARG A 436 29.89 -2.74 10.65
CA ARG A 436 28.89 -3.79 10.54
C ARG A 436 28.69 -4.48 11.87
N SER A 437 27.50 -5.08 12.04
CA SER A 437 27.14 -5.86 13.21
C SER A 437 26.46 -7.16 12.81
N VAL A 438 26.74 -8.23 13.56
CA VAL A 438 25.93 -9.44 13.55
C VAL A 438 24.80 -9.27 14.56
N VAL A 439 23.57 -9.29 14.08
CA VAL A 439 22.36 -9.22 14.90
C VAL A 439 21.72 -10.60 14.95
N GLN A 440 21.56 -11.15 16.15
CA GLN A 440 20.92 -12.44 16.38
C GLN A 440 19.59 -12.24 17.10
N LEU A 441 18.53 -12.76 16.50
CA LEU A 441 17.24 -12.98 17.15
C LEU A 441 17.25 -14.43 17.65
N ALA A 442 17.41 -14.62 18.96
CA ALA A 442 17.38 -15.93 19.61
C ALA A 442 15.97 -16.25 20.10
N LEU A 443 15.64 -17.53 20.26
CA LEU A 443 14.42 -17.90 20.96
C LEU A 443 14.53 -17.46 22.43
N ALA A 444 13.46 -16.84 22.95
CA ALA A 444 13.37 -16.57 24.37
C ALA A 444 13.35 -17.89 25.14
N ALA A 445 14.14 -18.01 26.20
CA ALA A 445 13.86 -18.99 27.24
C ALA A 445 12.51 -18.62 27.89
N ASP A 446 11.77 -19.63 28.36
CA ASP A 446 10.43 -19.47 28.97
C ASP A 446 10.39 -18.22 29.85
N PRO A 447 9.51 -17.23 29.57
CA PRO A 447 9.57 -15.95 30.26
C PRO A 447 9.27 -16.17 31.74
N ALA A 448 10.24 -15.88 32.60
CA ALA A 448 9.97 -15.76 34.02
C ALA A 448 8.88 -14.68 34.21
N PRO A 449 7.82 -14.94 35.01
CA PRO A 449 6.80 -13.94 35.28
C PRO A 449 7.49 -12.72 35.92
N ARG A 450 7.47 -11.59 35.21
CA ARG A 450 8.02 -10.35 35.74
C ARG A 450 7.13 -9.86 36.88
N THR A 451 7.75 -9.66 38.04
CA THR A 451 7.17 -9.00 39.20
C THR A 451 6.82 -7.56 38.85
N GLY A 452 5.63 -7.13 39.24
CA GLY A 452 5.07 -5.83 38.89
C GLY A 452 5.99 -4.67 39.30
N VAL A 453 6.18 -3.72 38.39
CA VAL A 453 6.69 -2.40 38.72
C VAL A 453 5.66 -1.74 39.65
N PRO A 454 6.04 -1.17 40.81
CA PRO A 454 5.10 -0.44 41.65
C PRO A 454 4.53 0.76 40.89
N VAL A 455 3.24 0.73 40.60
CA VAL A 455 2.56 1.77 39.81
C VAL A 455 1.87 2.78 40.73
N PRO A 456 1.98 4.10 40.49
CA PRO A 456 1.24 5.10 41.26
C PRO A 456 -0.28 4.92 41.09
N ALA A 457 -1.04 5.01 42.19
CA ALA A 457 -2.51 4.92 42.18
C ALA A 457 -3.19 5.98 41.28
N GLU A 458 -2.48 7.06 40.96
CA GLU A 458 -2.91 8.17 40.11
C GLU A 458 -3.07 7.79 38.62
N MET A 459 -2.59 6.62 38.18
CA MET A 459 -2.69 6.13 36.79
C MET A 459 -3.91 5.25 36.50
N SER A 460 -4.90 5.28 37.39
CA SER A 460 -6.19 4.59 37.25
C SER A 460 -7.17 5.36 36.35
N THR A 461 -8.38 4.81 36.16
CA THR A 461 -9.40 5.13 35.14
C THR A 461 -9.44 6.59 34.65
N PRO A 462 -9.58 6.83 33.33
CA PRO A 462 -9.54 8.16 32.76
C PRO A 462 -10.77 8.99 33.17
N GLU A 463 -10.56 10.06 33.95
CA GLU A 463 -11.50 11.16 34.01
C GLU A 463 -11.23 12.08 32.80
N MET A 464 -12.10 11.99 31.80
CA MET A 464 -12.01 12.86 30.62
C MET A 464 -12.64 14.22 30.93
N THR A 465 -11.87 15.28 30.82
CA THR A 465 -12.32 16.62 31.20
C THR A 465 -13.16 17.31 30.12
N HIS A 466 -12.99 16.93 28.85
CA HIS A 466 -13.70 17.50 27.71
C HIS A 466 -14.66 16.52 27.02
N ALA A 467 -15.77 17.05 26.51
CA ALA A 467 -16.71 16.34 25.65
C ALA A 467 -16.07 15.90 24.31
N PRO A 468 -16.66 14.95 23.57
CA PRO A 468 -16.28 14.66 22.18
C PRO A 468 -16.17 15.92 21.33
N ALA A 469 -15.16 15.99 20.47
CA ALA A 469 -15.01 17.09 19.51
C ALA A 469 -16.27 17.20 18.64
N GLN A 470 -16.93 18.36 18.69
CA GLN A 470 -18.08 18.68 17.86
C GLN A 470 -17.60 19.43 16.61
N ILE A 471 -17.24 18.66 15.57
CA ILE A 471 -16.95 19.19 14.23
C ILE A 471 -18.17 18.88 13.36
N SER A 472 -18.75 19.92 12.76
CA SER A 472 -19.94 19.84 11.92
C SER A 472 -19.61 19.89 10.42
N ALA A 473 -20.60 19.55 9.59
CA ALA A 473 -20.50 19.67 8.14
C ALA A 473 -20.23 21.12 7.68
N ARG A 474 -19.56 21.27 6.54
CA ARG A 474 -19.37 22.58 5.90
C ARG A 474 -20.70 23.15 5.35
N PRO A 475 -20.83 24.49 5.27
CA PRO A 475 -21.80 25.14 4.38
C PRO A 475 -21.45 24.84 2.91
N GLY A 476 -22.46 24.51 2.09
CA GLY A 476 -22.29 24.15 0.67
C GLY A 476 -22.66 22.69 0.39
N THR A 477 -23.07 22.37 -0.84
CA THR A 477 -23.51 21.01 -1.17
C THR A 477 -22.30 20.10 -1.43
N LEU A 478 -22.38 18.81 -1.08
CA LEU A 478 -21.34 17.83 -1.42
C LEU A 478 -21.04 17.82 -2.93
N ALA A 479 -22.06 18.08 -3.76
CA ALA A 479 -21.94 18.21 -5.20
C ALA A 479 -21.04 19.38 -5.65
N GLU A 480 -20.93 20.45 -4.87
CA GLU A 480 -20.01 21.57 -5.14
C GLU A 480 -18.56 21.22 -4.77
N ARG A 481 -18.37 20.34 -3.78
CA ARG A 481 -17.05 19.91 -3.30
C ARG A 481 -16.44 18.78 -4.13
N VAL A 482 -17.28 17.85 -4.63
CA VAL A 482 -16.83 16.71 -5.43
C VAL A 482 -16.65 17.13 -6.88
N ARG A 483 -15.41 17.16 -7.36
CA ARG A 483 -15.14 17.24 -8.80
C ARG A 483 -15.21 15.84 -9.39
N LEU A 484 -16.11 15.66 -10.36
CA LEU A 484 -16.10 14.44 -11.16
C LEU A 484 -14.75 14.32 -11.89
N PRO A 485 -14.15 13.12 -11.95
CA PRO A 485 -12.93 12.92 -12.73
C PRO A 485 -13.12 13.43 -14.15
N ARG A 486 -12.12 14.13 -14.70
CA ARG A 486 -12.14 14.51 -16.12
C ARG A 486 -12.18 13.24 -16.96
N ALA A 487 -13.07 13.20 -17.95
CA ALA A 487 -13.11 12.11 -18.91
C ALA A 487 -11.74 12.01 -19.61
N ALA A 488 -11.10 10.84 -19.53
CA ALA A 488 -9.89 10.58 -20.30
C ALA A 488 -10.22 10.70 -21.79
N ALA A 489 -9.31 11.24 -22.60
CA ALA A 489 -9.48 11.20 -24.05
C ALA A 489 -9.32 9.74 -24.50
N LEU A 490 -10.41 9.18 -25.02
CA LEU A 490 -10.47 7.79 -25.48
C LEU A 490 -10.42 7.73 -27.01
N HIS A 491 -9.70 6.74 -27.52
CA HIS A 491 -9.61 6.43 -28.94
C HIS A 491 -9.95 4.96 -29.16
N ALA A 492 -10.98 4.71 -29.98
CA ALA A 492 -11.28 3.37 -30.45
C ALA A 492 -10.55 3.12 -31.78
N GLY A 493 -10.06 1.91 -31.97
CA GLY A 493 -9.43 1.49 -33.22
C GLY A 493 -9.33 -0.02 -33.32
N GLU A 494 -8.69 -0.48 -34.38
CA GLU A 494 -8.46 -1.90 -34.64
C GLU A 494 -7.03 -2.10 -35.16
N VAL A 495 -6.35 -3.13 -34.66
CA VAL A 495 -5.01 -3.51 -35.14
C VAL A 495 -5.00 -5.01 -35.40
N LEU A 496 -4.81 -5.42 -36.66
CA LEU A 496 -4.80 -6.84 -37.08
C LEU A 496 -6.05 -7.62 -36.60
N ASP A 497 -7.24 -7.04 -36.82
CA ASP A 497 -8.55 -7.62 -36.45
C ASP A 497 -8.81 -7.69 -34.93
N VAL A 498 -7.96 -7.06 -34.12
CA VAL A 498 -8.13 -6.96 -32.66
C VAL A 498 -8.70 -5.59 -32.30
N PRO A 499 -9.89 -5.51 -31.67
CA PRO A 499 -10.44 -4.25 -31.18
C PRO A 499 -9.57 -3.66 -30.08
N VAL A 500 -9.33 -2.35 -30.16
CA VAL A 500 -8.48 -1.61 -29.25
C VAL A 500 -9.22 -0.41 -28.66
N GLN A 501 -9.17 -0.30 -27.33
CA GLN A 501 -9.53 0.92 -26.61
C GLN A 501 -8.26 1.58 -26.09
N ALA A 502 -8.06 2.84 -26.41
CA ALA A 502 -6.86 3.56 -26.04
C ALA A 502 -7.22 4.79 -25.20
N ALA A 503 -6.52 5.01 -24.08
CA ALA A 503 -6.73 6.16 -23.22
C ALA A 503 -5.47 7.00 -23.14
N GLN A 504 -5.63 8.31 -23.31
CA GLN A 504 -4.54 9.27 -23.25
C GLN A 504 -4.21 9.67 -21.82
N VAL A 505 -2.93 9.63 -21.43
CA VAL A 505 -2.43 10.14 -20.16
C VAL A 505 -1.05 10.79 -20.33
N THR A 506 -0.77 11.86 -19.61
CA THR A 506 0.57 12.44 -19.60
C THR A 506 1.51 11.60 -18.75
N GLY A 507 2.59 11.06 -19.32
CA GLY A 507 3.57 10.30 -18.54
C GLY A 507 4.61 9.57 -19.39
N ALA A 508 5.68 9.11 -18.73
CA ALA A 508 6.78 8.40 -19.38
C ALA A 508 6.50 6.90 -19.63
N LEU A 509 5.37 6.37 -19.14
CA LEU A 509 5.06 4.95 -19.14
C LEU A 509 3.87 4.61 -20.05
N THR A 510 4.01 3.52 -20.79
CA THR A 510 2.92 2.89 -21.54
C THR A 510 2.43 1.65 -20.81
N GLN A 511 1.11 1.46 -20.75
CA GLN A 511 0.48 0.24 -20.25
C GLN A 511 -0.33 -0.41 -21.37
N LEU A 512 -0.23 -1.72 -21.45
CA LEU A 512 -0.95 -2.56 -22.38
C LEU A 512 -1.62 -3.70 -21.62
N SER A 513 -2.91 -3.87 -21.83
CA SER A 513 -3.66 -5.06 -21.42
C SER A 513 -4.19 -5.74 -22.68
N VAL A 514 -3.73 -6.96 -22.99
CA VAL A 514 -4.30 -7.80 -24.06
C VAL A 514 -5.09 -8.90 -23.39
N SER A 515 -6.41 -8.87 -23.54
CA SER A 515 -7.32 -9.81 -22.88
C SER A 515 -7.91 -10.79 -23.88
N ARG A 516 -7.96 -12.05 -23.48
CA ARG A 516 -8.74 -13.10 -24.12
C ARG A 516 -9.99 -13.35 -23.31
N ASP A 517 -11.15 -13.25 -23.93
CA ASP A 517 -12.37 -13.75 -23.32
C ASP A 517 -12.44 -15.26 -23.44
N LEU A 518 -12.56 -15.92 -22.28
CA LEU A 518 -12.72 -17.35 -22.27
C LEU A 518 -14.16 -17.68 -22.50
N ARG A 519 -14.34 -18.43 -23.58
CA ARG A 519 -15.58 -19.10 -23.85
C ARG A 519 -15.43 -20.62 -23.51
N SER A 520 -14.25 -21.26 -23.40
CA SER A 520 -14.03 -22.73 -23.55
C SER A 520 -14.48 -23.66 -22.39
N PRO A 521 -14.88 -24.94 -22.61
CA PRO A 521 -15.33 -25.89 -21.57
C PRO A 521 -14.42 -26.06 -20.33
N LEU A 522 -15.08 -26.40 -19.21
CA LEU A 522 -14.54 -26.53 -17.84
C LEU A 522 -13.23 -27.33 -17.68
N THR A 523 -12.98 -28.29 -18.57
CA THR A 523 -11.81 -29.19 -18.47
C THR A 523 -10.47 -28.46 -18.57
N LEU A 524 -10.41 -27.30 -19.23
CA LEU A 524 -9.19 -26.48 -19.33
C LEU A 524 -9.10 -25.38 -18.25
N LEU A 525 -10.23 -24.92 -17.69
CA LEU A 525 -10.23 -23.91 -16.61
C LEU A 525 -9.60 -24.42 -15.32
N GLY A 526 -9.75 -25.71 -15.00
CA GLY A 526 -9.08 -26.34 -13.86
C GLY A 526 -7.54 -26.26 -13.92
N TRP A 527 -6.98 -26.05 -15.12
CA TRP A 527 -5.54 -25.89 -15.35
C TRP A 527 -5.06 -24.44 -15.35
N LEU A 528 -5.98 -23.47 -15.31
CA LEU A 528 -5.65 -22.04 -15.31
C LEU A 528 -4.74 -21.64 -14.12
N PRO A 529 -4.98 -22.09 -12.87
CA PRO A 529 -4.10 -21.75 -11.76
C PRO A 529 -2.68 -22.29 -11.97
N ALA A 530 -2.57 -23.51 -12.50
CA ALA A 530 -1.28 -24.14 -12.82
C ALA A 530 -0.55 -23.39 -13.94
N TYR A 531 -1.28 -22.98 -14.98
CA TYR A 531 -0.75 -22.18 -16.08
C TYR A 531 -0.18 -20.84 -15.60
N LEU A 532 -0.94 -20.08 -14.81
CA LEU A 532 -0.52 -18.78 -14.27
C LEU A 532 0.69 -18.92 -13.33
N ALA A 533 0.79 -20.02 -12.58
CA ALA A 533 1.89 -20.29 -11.66
C ALA A 533 3.21 -20.65 -12.38
N VAL A 534 3.11 -21.40 -13.48
CA VAL A 534 4.28 -21.97 -14.17
C VAL A 534 4.82 -21.07 -15.26
N LEU A 535 3.96 -20.36 -16.00
CA LEU A 535 4.37 -19.60 -17.19
C LEU A 535 5.53 -18.61 -16.92
N PRO A 536 5.52 -17.76 -15.87
CA PRO A 536 6.62 -16.83 -15.61
C PRO A 536 7.89 -17.51 -15.07
N ARG A 537 7.77 -18.75 -14.56
CA ARG A 537 8.86 -19.50 -13.92
C ARG A 537 9.53 -20.52 -14.85
N SER A 538 8.98 -20.76 -16.05
CA SER A 538 9.63 -21.61 -17.04
C SER A 538 10.98 -21.01 -17.46
N PRO A 539 11.96 -21.80 -17.94
CA PRO A 539 13.26 -21.27 -18.38
C PRO A 539 13.14 -20.13 -19.40
N LEU A 540 12.23 -20.27 -20.37
CA LEU A 540 11.92 -19.23 -21.35
C LEU A 540 11.21 -18.03 -20.70
N GLY A 541 10.26 -18.26 -19.78
CA GLY A 541 9.58 -17.19 -19.04
C GLY A 541 10.54 -16.35 -18.20
N GLN A 542 11.52 -16.97 -17.54
CA GLN A 542 12.55 -16.27 -16.78
C GLN A 542 13.51 -15.49 -17.68
N ALA A 543 13.93 -16.07 -18.81
CA ALA A 543 14.77 -15.39 -19.80
C ALA A 543 14.05 -14.15 -20.36
N LEU A 544 12.82 -14.33 -20.81
CA LEU A 544 11.97 -13.26 -21.32
C LEU A 544 11.72 -12.18 -20.28
N THR A 545 11.49 -12.56 -19.02
CA THR A 545 11.35 -11.61 -17.91
C THR A 545 12.60 -10.75 -17.74
N ARG A 546 13.80 -11.34 -17.75
CA ARG A 546 15.06 -10.58 -17.64
C ARG A 546 15.25 -9.60 -18.80
N GLU A 547 14.95 -10.03 -20.03
CA GLU A 547 15.12 -9.19 -21.21
C GLU A 547 14.11 -8.05 -21.27
N VAL A 548 12.84 -8.33 -20.97
CA VAL A 548 11.78 -7.30 -20.85
C VAL A 548 12.11 -6.32 -19.72
N GLN A 549 12.63 -6.81 -18.59
CA GLN A 549 13.10 -5.94 -17.50
C GLN A 549 14.28 -5.07 -17.91
N ALA A 550 15.24 -5.60 -18.67
CA ALA A 550 16.38 -4.83 -19.16
C ALA A 550 15.95 -3.69 -20.11
N LEU A 551 14.82 -3.84 -20.79
CA LEU A 551 14.20 -2.80 -21.61
C LEU A 551 13.35 -1.78 -20.79
N GLY A 552 13.33 -1.90 -19.46
CA GLY A 552 12.55 -1.03 -18.59
C GLY A 552 11.06 -1.36 -18.59
N ALA A 553 10.72 -2.64 -18.69
CA ALA A 553 9.35 -3.11 -18.69
C ALA A 553 9.12 -4.33 -17.78
N THR A 554 7.86 -4.60 -17.49
CA THR A 554 7.40 -5.78 -16.77
C THR A 554 6.19 -6.35 -17.48
N TRP A 555 5.98 -7.66 -17.34
CA TRP A 555 4.80 -8.31 -17.84
C TRP A 555 4.22 -9.25 -16.77
N SER A 556 2.92 -9.51 -16.88
CA SER A 556 2.22 -10.49 -16.05
C SER A 556 1.03 -11.05 -16.81
N VAL A 557 0.60 -12.26 -16.44
CA VAL A 557 -0.66 -12.84 -16.90
C VAL A 557 -1.51 -13.10 -15.68
N ASN A 558 -2.77 -12.68 -15.72
CA ASN A 558 -3.74 -12.93 -14.67
C ASN A 558 -5.11 -13.23 -15.27
N ALA A 559 -6.01 -13.76 -14.44
CA ALA A 559 -7.39 -14.05 -14.83
C ALA A 559 -8.33 -13.25 -13.94
N ASP A 560 -9.31 -12.57 -14.56
CA ASP A 560 -10.29 -11.76 -13.88
C ASP A 560 -11.69 -12.05 -14.42
N THR A 561 -12.70 -11.52 -13.74
CA THR A 561 -14.09 -11.53 -14.18
C THR A 561 -14.60 -10.09 -14.27
N THR A 562 -15.33 -9.78 -15.34
CA THR A 562 -16.07 -8.53 -15.48
C THR A 562 -17.57 -8.81 -15.56
N HIS A 563 -18.37 -8.02 -14.86
CA HIS A 563 -19.83 -8.16 -14.82
C HIS A 563 -20.52 -7.29 -15.88
N ASP A 564 -21.72 -7.68 -16.28
CA ASP A 564 -22.60 -6.81 -17.07
C ASP A 564 -23.25 -5.73 -16.17
N PRO A 565 -23.31 -4.45 -16.61
CA PRO A 565 -23.87 -3.37 -15.80
C PRO A 565 -25.37 -3.50 -15.52
N HIS A 566 -26.12 -4.28 -16.31
CA HIS A 566 -27.56 -4.50 -16.16
C HIS A 566 -27.89 -5.87 -15.56
N ASP A 567 -26.97 -6.83 -15.58
CA ASP A 567 -27.16 -8.16 -15.00
C ASP A 567 -25.87 -8.69 -14.32
N PRO A 568 -25.76 -8.63 -12.97
CA PRO A 568 -24.56 -9.05 -12.26
C PRO A 568 -24.27 -10.55 -12.36
N ALA A 569 -25.24 -11.36 -12.79
CA ALA A 569 -25.06 -12.80 -13.04
C ALA A 569 -24.42 -13.07 -14.41
N GLN A 570 -24.49 -12.12 -15.36
CA GLN A 570 -23.76 -12.21 -16.61
C GLN A 570 -22.33 -11.75 -16.41
N VAL A 571 -21.41 -12.67 -16.69
CA VAL A 571 -19.99 -12.49 -16.38
C VAL A 571 -19.13 -12.88 -17.57
N THR A 572 -18.14 -12.05 -17.85
CA THR A 572 -17.09 -12.31 -18.83
C THR A 572 -15.81 -12.66 -18.08
N LEU A 573 -15.34 -13.90 -18.24
CA LEU A 573 -14.03 -14.33 -17.74
C LEU A 573 -12.97 -13.98 -18.76
N SER A 574 -11.90 -13.34 -18.30
CA SER A 574 -10.82 -12.93 -19.18
C SER A 574 -9.45 -13.29 -18.63
N VAL A 575 -8.60 -13.85 -19.48
CA VAL A 575 -7.17 -13.99 -19.20
C VAL A 575 -6.46 -12.83 -19.87
N THR A 576 -5.69 -12.06 -19.10
CA THR A 576 -5.10 -10.81 -19.56
C THR A 576 -3.60 -10.85 -19.43
N LEU A 577 -2.90 -10.58 -20.53
CA LEU A 577 -1.49 -10.23 -20.55
C LEU A 577 -1.40 -8.73 -20.27
N ASN A 578 -0.82 -8.36 -19.13
CA ASN A 578 -0.51 -6.99 -18.81
C ASN A 578 0.97 -6.74 -19.05
N VAL A 579 1.28 -5.74 -19.87
CA VAL A 579 2.63 -5.25 -20.12
C VAL A 579 2.70 -3.79 -19.72
N ARG A 580 3.77 -3.43 -19.04
CA ARG A 580 4.00 -2.07 -18.59
C ARG A 580 5.47 -1.72 -18.75
N GLY A 581 5.76 -0.57 -19.33
CA GLY A 581 7.16 -0.18 -19.55
C GLY A 581 7.34 1.25 -20.01
N LEU A 582 8.60 1.63 -20.20
CA LEU A 582 8.98 2.94 -20.73
C LEU A 582 8.41 3.13 -22.15
N SER A 583 7.72 4.26 -22.37
CA SER A 583 6.98 4.50 -23.62
C SER A 583 7.87 4.38 -24.85
N GLY A 584 9.08 4.97 -24.82
CA GLY A 584 10.03 4.93 -25.93
C GLY A 584 10.67 3.56 -26.19
N ARG A 585 10.50 2.58 -25.29
CA ARG A 585 11.02 1.20 -25.43
C ARG A 585 9.92 0.18 -25.67
N MET A 586 8.65 0.59 -25.61
CA MET A 586 7.51 -0.31 -25.73
C MET A 586 7.49 -1.11 -27.05
N PRO A 587 7.82 -0.54 -28.22
CA PRO A 587 7.89 -1.33 -29.46
C PRO A 587 8.91 -2.48 -29.39
N ASP A 588 10.09 -2.24 -28.81
CA ASP A 588 11.13 -3.27 -28.64
C ASP A 588 10.68 -4.37 -27.68
N VAL A 589 10.04 -3.97 -26.57
CA VAL A 589 9.46 -4.88 -25.57
C VAL A 589 8.41 -5.79 -26.21
N LEU A 590 7.50 -5.21 -27.00
CA LEU A 590 6.40 -5.94 -27.63
C LEU A 590 6.87 -6.79 -28.81
N ALA A 591 7.89 -6.36 -29.55
CA ALA A 591 8.54 -7.18 -30.55
C ALA A 591 9.19 -8.41 -29.90
N ARG A 592 9.88 -8.22 -28.76
CA ARG A 592 10.51 -9.34 -28.07
C ARG A 592 9.49 -10.32 -27.49
N LEU A 593 8.43 -9.79 -26.85
CA LEU A 593 7.30 -10.60 -26.42
C LEU A 593 6.72 -11.36 -27.61
N GLY A 594 6.38 -10.70 -28.72
CA GLY A 594 5.78 -11.34 -29.90
C GLY A 594 6.61 -12.45 -30.54
N GLN A 595 7.94 -12.34 -30.56
CA GLN A 595 8.85 -13.37 -31.11
C GLN A 595 8.81 -14.69 -30.33
N ASP A 596 8.84 -14.59 -28.99
CA ASP A 596 8.96 -15.76 -28.11
C ASP A 596 7.61 -16.17 -27.48
N TRP A 597 6.56 -15.34 -27.58
CA TRP A 597 5.28 -15.56 -26.88
C TRP A 597 4.64 -16.88 -27.28
N THR A 598 4.57 -17.18 -28.57
CA THR A 598 4.01 -18.45 -29.04
C THR A 598 4.93 -19.64 -28.81
N ALA A 599 6.22 -19.38 -28.65
CA ALA A 599 7.24 -20.38 -28.33
C ALA A 599 7.39 -20.62 -26.82
N LEU A 600 6.75 -19.82 -25.97
CA LEU A 600 6.68 -20.01 -24.52
C LEU A 600 5.96 -21.31 -24.20
N SER A 601 6.74 -22.39 -24.18
CA SER A 601 6.31 -23.65 -23.64
C SER A 601 6.36 -23.55 -22.11
N PRO A 602 5.23 -23.69 -21.39
CA PRO A 602 5.21 -23.75 -19.92
C PRO A 602 5.83 -25.05 -19.36
N VAL A 603 6.69 -25.71 -20.14
CA VAL A 603 7.28 -27.01 -19.84
C VAL A 603 8.64 -26.81 -19.23
N SER A 604 8.80 -27.33 -18.02
CA SER A 604 10.05 -27.34 -17.27
C SER A 604 10.12 -28.62 -16.45
N VAL A 605 11.32 -29.17 -16.27
CA VAL A 605 11.59 -30.23 -15.29
C VAL A 605 11.14 -29.80 -13.89
N ASP A 606 11.15 -28.49 -13.61
CA ASP A 606 10.80 -27.91 -12.32
C ASP A 606 9.32 -27.47 -12.19
N ALA A 607 8.49 -27.67 -13.22
CA ALA A 607 7.08 -27.25 -13.18
C ALA A 607 6.30 -27.88 -11.99
N PRO A 608 6.45 -29.19 -11.68
CA PRO A 608 5.86 -29.77 -10.48
C PRO A 608 6.30 -29.09 -9.18
N GLN A 609 7.56 -28.67 -9.08
CA GLN A 609 8.07 -28.00 -7.89
C GLN A 609 7.51 -26.57 -7.78
N ALA A 610 7.47 -25.82 -8.89
CA ALA A 610 6.85 -24.49 -8.92
C ALA A 610 5.38 -24.51 -8.49
N LEU A 611 4.62 -25.55 -8.89
CA LEU A 611 3.23 -25.76 -8.47
C LEU A 611 3.12 -26.08 -6.98
N ARG A 612 3.98 -26.95 -6.44
CA ARG A 612 4.05 -27.23 -5.00
C ARG A 612 4.38 -25.99 -4.19
N ASP A 613 5.35 -25.19 -4.64
CA ASP A 613 5.73 -23.94 -3.99
C ASP A 613 4.56 -22.94 -4.01
N ARG A 614 3.87 -22.79 -5.15
CA ARG A 614 2.71 -21.90 -5.25
C ARG A 614 1.53 -22.40 -4.41
N SER A 615 1.28 -23.70 -4.37
CA SER A 615 0.26 -24.34 -3.53
C SER A 615 0.55 -24.10 -2.04
N ALA A 616 1.81 -24.24 -1.62
CA ALA A 616 2.26 -23.95 -0.25
C ALA A 616 2.11 -22.45 0.10
N GLN A 617 2.49 -21.55 -0.82
CA GLN A 617 2.29 -20.11 -0.66
C GLN A 617 0.81 -19.75 -0.51
N LEU A 618 -0.05 -20.33 -1.35
CA LEU A 618 -1.49 -20.11 -1.30
C LEU A 618 -2.08 -20.64 0.00
N ARG A 619 -1.65 -21.82 0.48
CA ARG A 619 -2.04 -22.35 1.80
C ARG A 619 -1.65 -21.39 2.92
N THR A 620 -0.43 -20.87 2.94
CA THR A 620 0.00 -19.87 3.93
C THR A 620 -0.84 -18.60 3.85
N HIS A 621 -1.16 -18.13 2.64
CA HIS A 621 -2.03 -16.96 2.46
C HIS A 621 -3.45 -17.20 2.97
N LEU A 622 -4.10 -18.30 2.56
CA LEU A 622 -5.45 -18.69 2.99
C LEU A 622 -5.54 -18.87 4.52
N THR A 623 -4.49 -19.42 5.13
CA THR A 623 -4.41 -19.65 6.58
C THR A 623 -4.22 -18.36 7.38
N THR A 624 -3.46 -17.40 6.85
CA THR A 624 -3.16 -16.12 7.52
C THR A 624 -4.17 -15.01 7.22
N GLN A 625 -4.95 -15.13 6.14
CA GLN A 625 -5.93 -14.13 5.68
C GLN A 625 -7.36 -14.68 5.62
N ALA A 626 -7.81 -15.31 6.71
CA ALA A 626 -9.14 -15.90 6.85
C ALA A 626 -10.30 -14.96 6.45
N ALA A 627 -10.18 -13.65 6.73
CA ALA A 627 -11.16 -12.65 6.33
C ALA A 627 -11.30 -12.51 4.80
N GLN A 628 -10.21 -12.57 4.04
CA GLN A 628 -10.27 -12.47 2.58
C GLN A 628 -10.93 -13.70 1.95
N LEU A 629 -10.60 -14.89 2.47
CA LEU A 629 -11.25 -16.13 2.05
C LEU A 629 -12.74 -16.12 2.39
N GLY A 630 -13.11 -15.70 3.62
CA GLY A 630 -14.51 -15.58 4.03
C GLY A 630 -15.31 -14.65 3.13
N MET A 631 -14.75 -13.49 2.78
CA MET A 631 -15.34 -12.55 1.84
C MET A 631 -15.52 -13.16 0.45
N LEU A 632 -14.50 -13.83 -0.09
CA LEU A 632 -14.58 -14.48 -1.40
C LEU A 632 -15.68 -15.53 -1.45
N ARG A 633 -15.76 -16.40 -0.43
CA ARG A 633 -16.77 -17.47 -0.36
C ARG A 633 -18.18 -16.93 -0.15
N ALA A 634 -18.35 -15.94 0.72
CA ALA A 634 -19.65 -15.29 0.91
C ALA A 634 -20.13 -14.62 -0.38
N ALA A 635 -19.23 -13.92 -1.10
CA ALA A 635 -19.57 -13.30 -2.38
C ALA A 635 -19.89 -14.35 -3.47
N LEU A 636 -19.14 -15.45 -3.53
CA LEU A 636 -19.39 -16.55 -4.46
C LEU A 636 -20.76 -17.20 -4.26
N ALA A 637 -21.22 -17.31 -3.01
CA ALA A 637 -22.53 -17.89 -2.70
C ALA A 637 -23.70 -17.08 -3.27
N VAL A 638 -23.51 -15.78 -3.51
CA VAL A 638 -24.56 -14.88 -4.04
C VAL A 638 -24.32 -14.46 -5.49
N ASN A 639 -23.08 -14.54 -5.98
CA ASN A 639 -22.72 -14.20 -7.35
C ASN A 639 -21.64 -15.18 -7.90
N PRO A 640 -21.94 -15.98 -8.94
CA PRO A 640 -20.98 -16.95 -9.51
C PRO A 640 -19.77 -16.30 -10.18
N GLY A 641 -19.80 -14.99 -10.46
CA GLY A 641 -18.68 -14.23 -11.00
C GLY A 641 -17.41 -14.23 -10.14
N PHE A 642 -17.53 -14.58 -8.86
CA PHE A 642 -16.37 -14.77 -7.99
C PHE A 642 -15.66 -16.13 -8.19
N GLY A 643 -16.21 -17.02 -9.04
CA GLY A 643 -15.70 -18.38 -9.22
C GLY A 643 -14.27 -18.43 -9.76
N VAL A 644 -13.89 -17.49 -10.63
CA VAL A 644 -12.53 -17.40 -11.20
C VAL A 644 -11.51 -17.07 -10.13
N ARG A 645 -11.90 -16.18 -9.22
CA ARG A 645 -11.07 -15.82 -8.07
C ARG A 645 -10.94 -16.97 -7.10
N GLU A 646 -11.98 -17.78 -6.90
CA GLU A 646 -11.91 -19.03 -6.14
C GLU A 646 -10.99 -20.07 -6.81
N LEU A 647 -11.03 -20.17 -8.15
CA LEU A 647 -10.12 -21.03 -8.90
C LEU A 647 -8.65 -20.60 -8.76
N CYS A 648 -8.36 -19.30 -8.78
CA CYS A 648 -6.97 -18.82 -8.78
C CYS A 648 -6.38 -18.60 -7.39
N ASP A 649 -7.18 -18.08 -6.45
CA ASP A 649 -6.74 -17.59 -5.15
C ASP A 649 -7.51 -18.22 -3.97
N GLY A 650 -8.45 -19.13 -4.24
CA GLY A 650 -9.25 -19.81 -3.25
C GLY A 650 -8.72 -21.20 -2.87
N THR A 651 -9.53 -21.95 -2.15
CA THR A 651 -9.17 -23.30 -1.69
C THR A 651 -9.26 -24.30 -2.83
N THR A 652 -10.22 -24.11 -3.75
CA THR A 652 -10.29 -24.89 -5.00
C THR A 652 -9.00 -24.71 -5.82
N GLY A 653 -8.45 -23.51 -5.88
CA GLY A 653 -7.16 -23.26 -6.53
C GLY A 653 -6.00 -24.02 -5.89
N HIS A 654 -5.95 -24.11 -4.56
CA HIS A 654 -4.95 -24.91 -3.86
C HIS A 654 -5.04 -26.40 -4.26
N ASP A 655 -6.24 -26.97 -4.24
CA ASP A 655 -6.45 -28.38 -4.58
C ASP A 655 -6.06 -28.66 -6.03
N LEU A 656 -6.45 -27.77 -6.95
CA LEU A 656 -6.10 -27.85 -8.37
C LEU A 656 -4.58 -27.78 -8.60
N LEU A 657 -3.87 -26.87 -7.93
CA LEU A 657 -2.41 -26.78 -8.02
C LEU A 657 -1.72 -28.06 -7.53
N THR A 658 -2.22 -28.62 -6.43
CA THR A 658 -1.69 -29.86 -5.85
C THR A 658 -1.93 -31.05 -6.77
N ALA A 659 -3.13 -31.16 -7.34
CA ALA A 659 -3.47 -32.21 -8.31
C ALA A 659 -2.65 -32.08 -9.61
N ALA A 660 -2.51 -30.86 -10.14
CA ALA A 660 -1.75 -30.59 -11.36
C ALA A 660 -0.26 -30.95 -11.22
N ALA A 661 0.34 -30.75 -10.04
CA ALA A 661 1.75 -31.06 -9.78
C ALA A 661 2.11 -32.55 -9.93
N ALA A 662 1.12 -33.45 -9.80
CA ALA A 662 1.30 -34.90 -9.92
C ALA A 662 0.78 -35.47 -11.25
N HIS A 663 0.21 -34.64 -12.13
CA HIS A 663 -0.54 -35.13 -13.28
C HIS A 663 0.37 -35.40 -14.49
N PRO A 664 0.30 -36.59 -15.13
CA PRO A 664 1.22 -36.99 -16.19
C PRO A 664 1.08 -36.17 -17.48
N ALA A 665 -0.09 -35.58 -17.72
CA ALA A 665 -0.36 -34.72 -18.89
C ALA A 665 -0.14 -33.22 -18.63
N LEU A 666 0.53 -32.81 -17.55
CA LEU A 666 0.74 -31.41 -17.19
C LEU A 666 1.27 -30.59 -18.39
N ASP A 667 2.38 -31.04 -18.98
CA ASP A 667 3.07 -30.32 -20.05
C ASP A 667 2.27 -30.22 -21.35
N SER A 668 1.58 -31.29 -21.77
CA SER A 668 0.73 -31.26 -22.96
C SER A 668 -0.49 -30.38 -22.75
N THR A 669 -1.08 -30.40 -21.54
CA THR A 669 -2.27 -29.62 -21.21
C THR A 669 -1.96 -28.13 -21.11
N LEU A 670 -0.85 -27.75 -20.45
CA LEU A 670 -0.46 -26.34 -20.36
C LEU A 670 -0.08 -25.75 -21.73
N ARG A 671 0.52 -26.55 -22.63
CA ARG A 671 0.77 -26.14 -24.03
C ARG A 671 -0.52 -25.95 -24.82
N ALA A 672 -1.47 -26.87 -24.69
CA ALA A 672 -2.78 -26.76 -25.33
C ALA A 672 -3.53 -25.52 -24.82
N LEU A 673 -3.49 -25.27 -23.51
CA LEU A 673 -4.07 -24.08 -22.89
C LEU A 673 -3.39 -22.80 -23.39
N HIS A 674 -2.07 -22.75 -23.44
CA HIS A 674 -1.34 -21.59 -24.00
C HIS A 674 -1.79 -21.28 -25.43
N ALA A 675 -1.84 -22.30 -26.29
CA ALA A 675 -2.24 -22.14 -27.69
C ALA A 675 -3.71 -21.69 -27.83
N ALA A 676 -4.61 -22.17 -26.96
CA ALA A 676 -6.01 -21.78 -26.94
C ALA A 676 -6.24 -20.35 -26.43
N LEU A 677 -5.39 -19.87 -25.52
CA LEU A 677 -5.50 -18.53 -24.95
C LEU A 677 -5.04 -17.43 -25.91
N TRP A 678 -3.99 -17.70 -26.69
CA TRP A 678 -3.26 -16.66 -27.43
C TRP A 678 -3.40 -16.81 -28.95
N SER A 679 -4.64 -16.79 -29.46
CA SER A 679 -4.94 -16.57 -30.88
C SER A 679 -5.53 -15.19 -31.12
N ARG A 680 -5.36 -14.59 -32.31
CA ARG A 680 -5.88 -13.24 -32.61
C ARG A 680 -7.42 -13.12 -32.50
N GLU A 681 -8.15 -14.16 -32.88
CA GLU A 681 -9.61 -14.16 -32.95
C GLU A 681 -10.26 -14.16 -31.55
N GLY A 682 -10.83 -13.04 -31.10
CA GLY A 682 -11.44 -12.93 -29.76
C GLY A 682 -10.53 -12.32 -28.69
N LEU A 683 -9.40 -11.73 -29.12
CA LEU A 683 -8.64 -10.80 -28.29
C LEU A 683 -9.27 -9.41 -28.33
N ARG A 684 -8.95 -8.63 -27.31
CA ARG A 684 -9.13 -7.18 -27.25
C ARG A 684 -7.95 -6.56 -26.54
N ALA A 685 -7.67 -5.29 -26.81
CA ALA A 685 -6.56 -4.59 -26.19
C ALA A 685 -7.00 -3.26 -25.56
N VAL A 686 -6.43 -2.96 -24.39
CA VAL A 686 -6.46 -1.63 -23.79
C VAL A 686 -5.06 -1.05 -23.77
N VAL A 687 -4.88 0.14 -24.30
CA VAL A 687 -3.60 0.88 -24.30
C VAL A 687 -3.74 2.17 -23.51
N VAL A 688 -2.84 2.43 -22.57
CA VAL A 688 -2.76 3.70 -21.85
C VAL A 688 -1.39 4.31 -22.11
N ALA A 689 -1.35 5.48 -22.76
CA ALA A 689 -0.12 6.14 -23.20
C ALA A 689 -0.33 7.65 -23.42
N ASP A 690 0.75 8.40 -23.69
CA ASP A 690 0.72 9.86 -23.91
C ASP A 690 0.15 10.29 -25.27
N ALA A 691 0.37 9.49 -26.31
CA ALA A 691 -0.16 9.74 -27.66
C ALA A 691 -0.72 8.45 -28.27
N PRO A 692 -1.77 7.86 -27.68
CA PRO A 692 -2.17 6.49 -27.99
C PRO A 692 -2.70 6.34 -29.42
N GLY A 693 -3.54 7.27 -29.90
CA GLY A 693 -4.23 7.15 -31.19
C GLY A 693 -3.32 6.98 -32.41
N ALA A 694 -2.31 7.85 -32.58
CA ALA A 694 -1.38 7.78 -33.71
C ALA A 694 -0.37 6.63 -33.61
N ALA A 695 -0.11 6.14 -32.38
CA ALA A 695 0.89 5.12 -32.12
C ALA A 695 0.32 3.69 -32.06
N LEU A 696 -1.01 3.51 -32.09
CA LEU A 696 -1.67 2.20 -31.90
C LEU A 696 -1.04 1.06 -32.73
N PRO A 697 -0.85 1.20 -34.07
CA PRO A 697 -0.22 0.13 -34.85
C PRO A 697 1.25 -0.09 -34.47
N SER A 698 2.01 0.97 -34.20
CA SER A 698 3.43 0.87 -33.84
C SER A 698 3.66 0.19 -32.48
N VAL A 699 2.70 0.34 -31.56
CA VAL A 699 2.74 -0.28 -30.23
C VAL A 699 2.27 -1.73 -30.34
N LEU A 700 1.09 -2.00 -30.91
CA LEU A 700 0.44 -3.32 -30.79
C LEU A 700 0.88 -4.34 -31.84
N ARG A 701 1.17 -3.89 -33.07
CA ARG A 701 1.43 -4.79 -34.19
C ARG A 701 2.61 -5.75 -33.96
N PRO A 702 3.73 -5.36 -33.31
CA PRO A 702 4.83 -6.29 -33.02
C PRO A 702 4.43 -7.52 -32.20
N LEU A 703 3.52 -7.34 -31.22
CA LEU A 703 3.01 -8.44 -30.40
C LEU A 703 1.98 -9.27 -31.18
N LEU A 704 0.97 -8.61 -31.78
CA LEU A 704 -0.16 -9.28 -32.41
C LEU A 704 0.21 -10.05 -33.68
N ALA A 705 1.21 -9.58 -34.43
CA ALA A 705 1.71 -10.27 -35.62
C ALA A 705 2.34 -11.64 -35.31
N GLY A 706 2.83 -11.83 -34.08
CA GLY A 706 3.38 -13.10 -33.61
C GLY A 706 2.31 -14.15 -33.26
N LEU A 707 1.02 -13.77 -33.15
CA LEU A 707 -0.03 -14.67 -32.64
C LEU A 707 -0.75 -15.46 -33.76
N PRO A 708 -1.07 -16.75 -33.55
CA PRO A 708 -1.80 -17.60 -34.50
C PRO A 708 -3.27 -17.17 -34.69
N THR A 709 -3.93 -17.68 -35.74
CA THR A 709 -5.36 -17.50 -36.03
C THR A 709 -6.15 -18.79 -35.70
N GLY A 710 -7.21 -18.73 -34.88
CA GLY A 710 -8.00 -19.93 -34.51
C GLY A 710 -9.14 -19.70 -33.49
N VAL A 711 -10.08 -20.65 -33.46
CA VAL A 711 -11.50 -20.52 -33.05
C VAL A 711 -11.77 -20.70 -31.54
N SER A 712 -12.80 -19.99 -31.05
CA SER A 712 -13.32 -19.95 -29.65
C SER A 712 -14.73 -20.57 -29.51
N GLY A 713 -15.07 -21.24 -28.40
CA GLY A 713 -16.42 -21.79 -28.08
C GLY A 713 -16.76 -21.66 -26.59
N ALA A 714 -18.06 -21.71 -26.15
CA ALA A 714 -18.73 -21.14 -24.92
C ALA A 714 -18.91 -22.00 -23.62
N LEU A 715 -19.20 -21.31 -22.47
CA LEU A 715 -19.16 -21.81 -21.06
C LEU A 715 -20.50 -21.63 -20.30
N PRO A 716 -20.87 -22.60 -19.43
CA PRO A 716 -21.91 -22.51 -18.40
C PRO A 716 -21.33 -22.53 -16.94
N PRO A 717 -22.15 -22.36 -15.87
CA PRO A 717 -21.70 -21.94 -14.53
C PRO A 717 -21.13 -23.05 -13.62
N LEU A 718 -20.43 -22.63 -12.56
CA LEU A 718 -19.71 -23.44 -11.56
C LEU A 718 -20.35 -23.38 -10.16
N SER A 719 -20.28 -24.47 -9.40
CA SER A 719 -20.61 -24.55 -7.96
C SER A 719 -19.55 -25.36 -7.20
N ALA A 720 -19.21 -24.96 -5.96
CA ALA A 720 -18.30 -25.70 -5.08
C ALA A 720 -18.71 -25.59 -3.60
N GLU A 721 -18.48 -26.66 -2.83
CA GLU A 721 -18.80 -26.77 -1.39
C GLU A 721 -17.60 -26.49 -0.45
N PRO A 722 -17.82 -26.22 0.85
CA PRO A 722 -16.88 -25.49 1.69
C PRO A 722 -16.36 -26.26 2.91
N THR A 723 -15.08 -26.64 2.93
CA THR A 723 -14.34 -26.83 4.20
C THR A 723 -12.84 -26.58 3.99
N TRP A 724 -12.25 -25.63 4.72
CA TRP A 724 -10.80 -25.33 4.68
C TRP A 724 -10.26 -24.82 6.02
N PRO A 725 -9.08 -25.28 6.50
CA PRO A 725 -8.46 -24.86 7.76
C PRO A 725 -7.62 -23.57 7.65
N ALA A 726 -7.42 -22.86 8.77
CA ALA A 726 -6.83 -21.52 8.90
C ALA A 726 -6.65 -21.12 10.39
N LEU A 727 -5.94 -20.01 10.64
CA LEU A 727 -5.28 -19.74 11.94
C LEU A 727 -6.06 -18.84 12.90
N THR A 728 -7.07 -18.12 12.43
CA THR A 728 -7.90 -17.20 13.24
C THR A 728 -9.33 -17.16 12.75
N GLY A 729 -10.30 -17.04 13.66
CA GLY A 729 -11.73 -16.92 13.32
C GLY A 729 -12.07 -15.69 12.46
N SER A 730 -13.10 -15.84 11.63
CA SER A 730 -13.62 -14.79 10.73
C SER A 730 -15.09 -15.09 10.42
N ALA A 731 -15.95 -14.07 10.48
CA ALA A 731 -17.34 -14.15 10.04
C ALA A 731 -17.49 -13.35 8.74
N ALA A 732 -18.21 -13.88 7.75
CA ALA A 732 -18.53 -13.16 6.52
C ALA A 732 -20.00 -13.37 6.13
N LEU A 733 -20.65 -12.30 5.67
CA LEU A 733 -22.03 -12.32 5.16
C LEU A 733 -22.11 -11.47 3.91
N ALA A 734 -22.77 -11.99 2.87
CA ALA A 734 -23.04 -11.26 1.64
C ALA A 734 -24.54 -11.11 1.41
N TRP A 735 -24.95 -9.93 0.98
CA TRP A 735 -26.30 -9.60 0.54
C TRP A 735 -26.28 -9.39 -0.98
N PRO A 736 -27.17 -10.05 -1.75
CA PRO A 736 -27.42 -9.65 -3.12
C PRO A 736 -28.05 -8.26 -3.12
N THR A 737 -27.61 -7.41 -4.03
CA THR A 737 -28.15 -6.06 -4.24
C THR A 737 -28.70 -5.97 -5.66
N VAL A 738 -28.53 -4.82 -6.33
CA VAL A 738 -29.02 -4.55 -7.68
C VAL A 738 -27.85 -4.34 -8.65
N PRO A 739 -28.06 -4.52 -9.97
CA PRO A 739 -27.05 -4.22 -10.98
C PRO A 739 -26.57 -2.76 -10.91
N TYR A 740 -25.37 -2.49 -11.44
CA TYR A 740 -24.76 -1.16 -11.45
C TYR A 740 -25.65 -0.08 -12.08
N ALA A 741 -26.31 -0.40 -13.19
CA ALA A 741 -27.18 0.50 -13.94
C ALA A 741 -28.52 0.79 -13.23
N HIS A 742 -28.86 0.05 -12.16
CA HIS A 742 -30.14 0.20 -11.48
C HIS A 742 -30.20 1.50 -10.66
N PRO A 743 -31.31 2.27 -10.67
CA PRO A 743 -31.43 3.54 -9.95
C PRO A 743 -31.17 3.46 -8.43
N SER A 744 -31.45 2.32 -7.81
CA SER A 744 -31.19 2.08 -6.38
C SER A 744 -29.75 1.68 -6.04
N ALA A 745 -28.87 1.41 -7.02
CA ALA A 745 -27.50 0.97 -6.77
C ALA A 745 -26.70 1.96 -5.89
N PRO A 746 -26.83 3.30 -6.08
CA PRO A 746 -26.17 4.26 -5.19
C PRO A 746 -26.69 4.22 -3.75
N ALA A 747 -27.98 3.97 -3.55
CA ALA A 747 -28.57 3.85 -2.21
C ALA A 747 -28.03 2.63 -1.46
N PHE A 748 -27.79 1.49 -2.14
CA PHE A 748 -27.11 0.35 -1.53
C PHE A 748 -25.65 0.66 -1.16
N ALA A 749 -24.93 1.44 -1.97
CA ALA A 749 -23.56 1.87 -1.64
C ALA A 749 -23.52 2.75 -0.38
N LEU A 750 -24.47 3.68 -0.25
CA LEU A 750 -24.64 4.51 0.96
C LEU A 750 -24.99 3.66 2.19
N LEU A 751 -25.92 2.70 2.01
CA LEU A 751 -26.32 1.79 3.07
C LEU A 751 -25.16 0.93 3.57
N GLY A 752 -24.29 0.47 2.66
CA GLY A 752 -23.07 -0.25 3.03
C GLY A 752 -22.14 0.57 3.93
N ARG A 753 -22.02 1.88 3.67
CA ARG A 753 -21.25 2.78 4.54
C ARG A 753 -21.91 2.97 5.91
N ALA A 754 -23.22 3.13 5.95
CA ALA A 754 -23.96 3.21 7.20
C ALA A 754 -23.81 1.95 8.06
N LEU A 755 -23.89 0.78 7.42
CA LEU A 755 -23.66 -0.52 8.07
C LEU A 755 -22.22 -0.66 8.60
N GLN A 756 -21.21 -0.15 7.88
CA GLN A 756 -19.83 -0.12 8.36
C GLN A 756 -19.72 0.60 9.71
N ASP A 757 -20.38 1.74 9.85
CA ASP A 757 -20.34 2.55 11.07
C ASP A 757 -21.12 1.87 12.20
N ALA A 758 -22.31 1.32 11.90
CA ALA A 758 -23.14 0.60 12.88
C ALA A 758 -22.50 -0.69 13.41
N LEU A 759 -21.72 -1.39 12.58
CA LEU A 759 -21.09 -2.66 12.95
C LEU A 759 -19.77 -2.49 13.72
N HIS A 760 -19.15 -1.30 13.69
CA HIS A 760 -17.84 -1.09 14.30
C HIS A 760 -17.83 -1.39 15.80
N ALA A 761 -18.68 -0.71 16.59
CA ALA A 761 -18.68 -0.90 18.04
C ALA A 761 -19.12 -2.32 18.47
N PRO A 762 -20.20 -2.92 17.94
CA PRO A 762 -20.66 -4.24 18.36
C PRO A 762 -19.70 -5.39 18.04
N VAL A 763 -18.97 -5.30 16.93
CA VAL A 763 -18.05 -6.36 16.45
C VAL A 763 -16.62 -6.14 16.97
N ARG A 764 -16.12 -4.90 16.96
CA ARG A 764 -14.76 -4.57 17.40
C ARG A 764 -14.70 -4.25 18.89
N ALA A 765 -15.37 -3.19 19.33
CA ALA A 765 -15.23 -2.69 20.71
C ALA A 765 -15.85 -3.65 21.76
N GLN A 766 -17.01 -4.22 21.44
CA GLN A 766 -17.72 -5.15 22.33
C GLN A 766 -17.40 -6.62 22.01
N GLY A 767 -17.16 -6.93 20.73
CA GLY A 767 -16.96 -8.30 20.25
C GLY A 767 -15.50 -8.76 20.22
N GLY A 768 -14.53 -7.85 20.39
CA GLY A 768 -13.11 -8.19 20.46
C GLY A 768 -12.46 -8.54 19.12
N ALA A 769 -13.17 -8.46 18.00
CA ALA A 769 -12.57 -8.65 16.68
C ALA A 769 -11.56 -7.52 16.39
N TYR A 770 -10.48 -7.82 15.66
CA TYR A 770 -9.50 -6.80 15.30
C TYR A 770 -10.08 -5.74 14.36
N ALA A 771 -10.89 -6.18 13.39
CA ALA A 771 -11.56 -5.29 12.44
C ALA A 771 -12.89 -5.86 11.96
N VAL A 772 -13.75 -4.96 11.50
CA VAL A 772 -14.97 -5.28 10.75
C VAL A 772 -15.02 -4.38 9.52
N THR A 773 -15.33 -4.95 8.37
CA THR A 773 -15.38 -4.24 7.10
C THR A 773 -16.69 -4.54 6.38
N VAL A 774 -17.39 -3.50 5.93
CA VAL A 774 -18.52 -3.60 5.00
C VAL A 774 -18.10 -3.01 3.66
N ARG A 775 -18.31 -3.77 2.57
CA ARG A 775 -18.02 -3.31 1.21
C ARG A 775 -19.25 -3.46 0.33
N ALA A 776 -19.67 -2.38 -0.30
CA ALA A 776 -20.54 -2.46 -1.47
C ALA A 776 -19.66 -2.68 -2.71
N LEU A 777 -20.06 -3.62 -3.56
CA LEU A 777 -19.48 -3.91 -4.87
C LEU A 777 -20.58 -3.73 -5.93
N PRO A 778 -20.94 -2.48 -6.30
CA PRO A 778 -22.05 -2.22 -7.20
C PRO A 778 -21.88 -2.88 -8.57
N GLU A 779 -20.64 -2.99 -9.07
CA GLU A 779 -20.34 -3.69 -10.32
C GLU A 779 -20.71 -5.17 -10.27
N ALA A 780 -20.58 -5.81 -9.10
CA ALA A 780 -20.94 -7.22 -8.90
C ALA A 780 -22.37 -7.39 -8.35
N GLY A 781 -23.10 -6.30 -8.07
CA GLY A 781 -24.40 -6.36 -7.40
C GLY A 781 -24.36 -7.04 -6.03
N VAL A 782 -23.25 -6.92 -5.28
CA VAL A 782 -23.08 -7.55 -3.95
C VAL A 782 -22.70 -6.52 -2.90
N MET A 783 -23.24 -6.66 -1.69
CA MET A 783 -22.73 -6.00 -0.49
C MET A 783 -22.25 -7.06 0.50
N LEU A 784 -21.10 -6.87 1.13
CA LEU A 784 -20.49 -7.87 2.01
C LEU A 784 -20.05 -7.25 3.33
N ALA A 785 -20.23 -7.97 4.43
CA ALA A 785 -19.67 -7.67 5.74
C ALA A 785 -18.71 -8.79 6.13
N VAL A 786 -17.55 -8.44 6.71
CA VAL A 786 -16.56 -9.40 7.17
C VAL A 786 -15.86 -8.93 8.44
N SER A 787 -15.61 -9.83 9.38
CA SER A 787 -14.74 -9.60 10.54
C SER A 787 -13.37 -10.24 10.34
N ALA A 788 -12.34 -9.66 10.97
CA ALA A 788 -10.97 -10.17 10.88
C ALA A 788 -10.39 -10.41 12.28
N ARG A 789 -9.71 -11.55 12.44
CA ARG A 789 -9.13 -12.01 13.71
C ARG A 789 -10.19 -11.96 14.83
N ASP A 790 -11.34 -12.57 14.54
CA ASP A 790 -12.53 -12.50 15.36
C ASP A 790 -12.55 -13.66 16.37
N PRO A 791 -12.54 -13.39 17.69
CA PRO A 791 -12.64 -14.44 18.70
C PRO A 791 -14.03 -15.09 18.76
N HIS A 792 -15.07 -14.45 18.21
CA HIS A 792 -16.47 -14.86 18.32
C HIS A 792 -17.24 -14.77 16.98
N PRO A 793 -16.81 -15.49 15.92
CA PRO A 793 -17.38 -15.35 14.58
C PRO A 793 -18.87 -15.72 14.49
N GLU A 794 -19.35 -16.66 15.29
CA GLU A 794 -20.78 -17.04 15.33
C GLU A 794 -21.65 -15.89 15.85
N ARG A 795 -21.26 -15.28 16.97
CA ARG A 795 -21.90 -14.06 17.51
C ARG A 795 -21.86 -12.93 16.49
N THR A 796 -20.71 -12.72 15.84
CA THR A 796 -20.58 -11.66 14.83
C THR A 796 -21.53 -11.86 13.65
N LEU A 797 -21.77 -13.10 13.22
CA LEU A 797 -22.74 -13.39 12.17
C LEU A 797 -24.18 -13.04 12.59
N GLU A 798 -24.55 -13.29 13.86
CA GLU A 798 -25.83 -12.85 14.41
C GLU A 798 -25.92 -11.32 14.44
N VAL A 799 -24.85 -10.64 14.82
CA VAL A 799 -24.75 -9.17 14.79
C VAL A 799 -24.92 -8.64 13.37
N PHE A 800 -24.29 -9.25 12.35
CA PHE A 800 -24.49 -8.85 10.95
C PHE A 800 -25.96 -8.99 10.52
N ARG A 801 -26.60 -10.11 10.84
CA ARG A 801 -28.03 -10.35 10.55
C ARG A 801 -28.96 -9.41 11.33
N ALA A 802 -28.59 -9.03 12.54
CA ALA A 802 -29.35 -8.11 13.38
C ALA A 802 -29.22 -6.66 12.89
N ALA A 803 -28.02 -6.24 12.48
CA ALA A 803 -27.74 -4.90 11.96
C ALA A 803 -28.51 -4.63 10.66
N ALA A 804 -28.67 -5.64 9.80
CA ALA A 804 -29.53 -5.52 8.62
C ALA A 804 -31.00 -5.21 8.98
N ARG A 805 -31.47 -5.62 10.18
CA ARG A 805 -32.83 -5.36 10.68
C ARG A 805 -32.96 -4.05 11.47
N HIS A 806 -31.85 -3.53 12.00
CA HIS A 806 -31.82 -2.34 12.85
C HIS A 806 -30.75 -1.38 12.31
N LEU A 807 -31.09 -0.74 11.19
CA LEU A 807 -30.22 0.22 10.56
C LEU A 807 -30.21 1.55 11.32
N PRO A 808 -29.07 2.27 11.33
CA PRO A 808 -29.01 3.60 11.95
C PRO A 808 -29.94 4.58 11.23
N ASP A 809 -30.43 5.60 11.94
CA ASP A 809 -31.20 6.69 11.35
C ASP A 809 -30.29 7.54 10.45
N LEU A 810 -30.45 7.40 9.13
CA LEU A 810 -29.65 8.10 8.12
C LEU A 810 -30.31 9.39 7.67
N ARG A 811 -30.53 10.30 8.63
CA ARG A 811 -31.09 11.64 8.42
C ARG A 811 -30.12 12.73 8.88
N GLY A 812 -30.26 13.94 8.32
CA GLY A 812 -29.42 15.08 8.67
C GLY A 812 -27.92 14.84 8.43
N GLU A 813 -27.08 15.17 9.40
CA GLU A 813 -25.62 15.03 9.30
C GLU A 813 -25.14 13.60 9.03
N ALA A 814 -25.86 12.57 9.51
CA ALA A 814 -25.50 11.18 9.30
C ALA A 814 -25.58 10.78 7.82
N LEU A 815 -26.55 11.33 7.07
CA LEU A 815 -26.67 11.11 5.64
C LEU A 815 -25.52 11.76 4.87
N GLU A 816 -25.15 12.99 5.22
CA GLU A 816 -24.03 13.69 4.56
C GLU A 816 -22.69 12.99 4.83
N ALA A 817 -22.45 12.53 6.06
CA ALA A 817 -21.28 11.72 6.40
C ALA A 817 -21.25 10.39 5.63
N ALA A 818 -22.41 9.71 5.49
CA ALA A 818 -22.51 8.49 4.69
C ALA A 818 -22.23 8.75 3.21
N ARG A 819 -22.71 9.86 2.64
CA ARG A 819 -22.40 10.27 1.26
C ARG A 819 -20.91 10.53 1.06
N LEU A 820 -20.28 11.29 1.96
CA LEU A 820 -18.83 11.53 1.94
C LEU A 820 -18.04 10.21 1.97
N GLY A 821 -18.38 9.32 2.91
CA GLY A 821 -17.75 8.00 3.03
C GLY A 821 -17.96 7.11 1.80
N ALA A 822 -19.15 7.13 1.21
CA ALA A 822 -19.47 6.34 0.02
C ALA A 822 -18.78 6.88 -1.25
N VAL A 823 -18.65 8.22 -1.40
CA VAL A 823 -17.84 8.82 -2.48
C VAL A 823 -16.40 8.33 -2.39
N ARG A 824 -15.78 8.36 -1.19
CA ARG A 824 -14.41 7.86 -0.97
C ARG A 824 -14.26 6.38 -1.32
N GLN A 825 -15.30 5.57 -1.11
CA GLN A 825 -15.28 4.14 -1.39
C GLN A 825 -15.50 3.79 -2.87
N VAL A 826 -16.40 4.49 -3.56
CA VAL A 826 -16.80 4.19 -4.95
C VAL A 826 -15.93 4.92 -5.97
N LEU A 827 -15.44 6.10 -5.62
CA LEU A 827 -14.45 6.86 -6.39
C LEU A 827 -13.14 6.98 -5.61
N PRO A 828 -12.45 5.87 -5.32
CA PRO A 828 -11.11 5.98 -4.77
C PRO A 828 -10.26 6.72 -5.81
N LEU A 829 -9.52 7.74 -5.36
CA LEU A 829 -8.65 8.47 -6.25
C LEU A 829 -7.49 7.58 -6.67
N ARG A 830 -7.47 7.28 -7.97
CA ARG A 830 -6.48 6.46 -8.65
C ARG A 830 -5.51 7.37 -9.40
N SER A 831 -4.31 6.89 -9.73
CA SER A 831 -3.42 7.64 -10.62
C SER A 831 -4.10 7.91 -11.98
N GLN A 832 -3.70 8.96 -12.70
CA GLN A 832 -4.28 9.28 -14.02
C GLN A 832 -4.27 8.06 -14.95
N ALA A 833 -3.17 7.29 -14.96
CA ALA A 833 -3.05 6.04 -15.72
C ALA A 833 -4.12 5.00 -15.35
N MET A 834 -4.39 4.81 -14.05
CA MET A 834 -5.40 3.86 -13.59
C MET A 834 -6.84 4.35 -13.84
N GLN A 835 -7.09 5.66 -13.73
CA GLN A 835 -8.39 6.25 -14.09
C GLN A 835 -8.66 6.10 -15.60
N ALA A 836 -7.66 6.43 -16.43
CA ALA A 836 -7.73 6.29 -17.88
C ALA A 836 -7.92 4.84 -18.30
N ARG A 837 -7.18 3.90 -17.68
CA ARG A 837 -7.39 2.46 -17.87
C ARG A 837 -8.81 2.04 -17.52
N GLN A 838 -9.33 2.49 -16.37
CA GLN A 838 -10.70 2.18 -15.96
C GLN A 838 -11.72 2.75 -16.95
N ALA A 839 -11.54 3.99 -17.42
CA ALA A 839 -12.43 4.61 -18.40
C ALA A 839 -12.46 3.82 -19.72
N ALA A 840 -11.30 3.36 -20.20
CA ALA A 840 -11.23 2.49 -21.38
C ALA A 840 -11.96 1.15 -21.16
N LEU A 841 -11.79 0.53 -19.98
CA LEU A 841 -12.53 -0.69 -19.62
C LEU A 841 -14.03 -0.43 -19.49
N ASP A 842 -14.43 0.69 -18.91
CA ASP A 842 -15.84 1.07 -18.74
C ASP A 842 -16.54 1.23 -20.09
N VAL A 843 -15.88 1.80 -21.09
CA VAL A 843 -16.41 1.82 -22.48
C VAL A 843 -16.48 0.41 -23.04
N GLN A 844 -15.43 -0.38 -22.87
CA GLN A 844 -15.34 -1.73 -23.40
C GLN A 844 -16.42 -2.68 -22.85
N PHE A 845 -16.83 -2.50 -21.59
CA PHE A 845 -17.81 -3.33 -20.91
C PHE A 845 -19.16 -2.64 -20.68
N GLY A 846 -19.37 -1.44 -21.24
CA GLY A 846 -20.67 -0.75 -21.21
C GLY A 846 -21.03 -0.04 -19.90
N PHE A 847 -20.09 0.18 -18.98
CA PHE A 847 -20.31 0.94 -17.74
C PHE A 847 -20.34 2.46 -17.95
N GLU A 848 -19.67 2.99 -18.97
CA GLU A 848 -19.49 4.44 -19.20
C GLU A 848 -20.82 5.23 -19.16
N PRO A 849 -21.91 4.80 -19.82
CA PRO A 849 -23.17 5.54 -19.81
C PRO A 849 -23.82 5.68 -18.41
N HIS A 850 -23.48 4.77 -17.49
CA HIS A 850 -24.11 4.67 -16.18
C HIS A 850 -23.31 5.34 -15.07
N ARG A 851 -22.00 5.56 -15.24
CA ARG A 851 -21.11 6.15 -14.22
C ARG A 851 -21.63 7.49 -13.71
N ALA A 852 -21.96 8.40 -14.63
CA ALA A 852 -22.45 9.73 -14.25
C ALA A 852 -23.82 9.67 -13.55
N ALA A 853 -24.70 8.75 -13.96
CA ALA A 853 -26.00 8.56 -13.32
C ALA A 853 -25.85 7.97 -11.91
N PHE A 854 -24.98 6.97 -11.73
CA PHE A 854 -24.67 6.38 -10.44
C PHE A 854 -24.14 7.44 -9.45
N LEU A 855 -23.18 8.25 -9.88
CA LEU A 855 -22.59 9.30 -9.03
C LEU A 855 -23.60 10.38 -8.66
N ARG A 856 -24.44 10.82 -9.60
CA ARG A 856 -25.54 11.74 -9.29
C ARG A 856 -26.53 11.12 -8.31
N GLY A 857 -26.89 9.85 -8.48
CA GLY A 857 -27.77 9.13 -7.56
C GLY A 857 -27.18 9.04 -6.16
N LEU A 858 -25.85 8.85 -6.03
CA LEU A 858 -25.17 8.81 -4.73
C LEU A 858 -25.26 10.15 -3.99
N LEU A 859 -25.11 11.25 -4.73
CA LEU A 859 -25.17 12.61 -4.17
C LEU A 859 -26.60 13.07 -3.87
N SER A 860 -27.60 12.54 -4.59
CA SER A 860 -29.00 12.97 -4.49
C SER A 860 -29.92 12.02 -3.70
N ALA A 861 -29.42 10.85 -3.28
CA ALA A 861 -30.20 9.87 -2.54
C ALA A 861 -30.83 10.46 -1.27
N THR A 862 -32.10 10.18 -1.06
CA THR A 862 -32.91 10.67 0.06
C THR A 862 -33.02 9.62 1.18
N PRO A 863 -33.43 10.02 2.40
CA PRO A 863 -33.74 9.06 3.46
C PRO A 863 -34.75 7.98 3.02
N ASP A 864 -35.76 8.35 2.22
CA ASP A 864 -36.77 7.41 1.72
C ASP A 864 -36.17 6.37 0.75
N ASP A 865 -35.15 6.76 -0.01
CA ASP A 865 -34.42 5.81 -0.86
C ASP A 865 -33.67 4.77 -0.03
N LEU A 866 -33.09 5.21 1.09
CA LEU A 866 -32.38 4.34 2.04
C LEU A 866 -33.34 3.43 2.79
N ASP A 867 -34.45 3.95 3.30
CA ASP A 867 -35.49 3.16 3.98
C ASP A 867 -36.05 2.07 3.05
N ARG A 868 -36.19 2.37 1.75
CA ARG A 868 -36.63 1.40 0.74
C ARG A 868 -35.61 0.28 0.49
N VAL A 869 -34.32 0.61 0.29
CA VAL A 869 -33.30 -0.43 0.08
C VAL A 869 -33.01 -1.22 1.36
N ALA A 870 -33.07 -0.57 2.52
CA ALA A 870 -33.02 -1.17 3.84
C ALA A 870 -34.08 -2.25 4.00
N ALA A 871 -35.35 -1.91 3.72
CA ALA A 871 -36.45 -2.85 3.78
C ALA A 871 -36.21 -4.09 2.89
N SER A 872 -35.61 -3.91 1.71
CA SER A 872 -35.31 -5.02 0.80
C SER A 872 -34.28 -6.02 1.35
N LEU A 873 -33.37 -5.60 2.25
CA LEU A 873 -32.43 -6.51 2.93
C LEU A 873 -33.10 -7.36 4.01
N THR A 874 -34.27 -6.93 4.49
CA THR A 874 -35.03 -7.58 5.58
C THR A 874 -36.25 -8.36 5.09
N ALA A 875 -36.59 -8.26 3.80
CA ALA A 875 -37.75 -8.91 3.22
C ALA A 875 -37.61 -10.45 3.29
N PRO A 876 -38.67 -11.20 3.67
CA PRO A 876 -38.64 -12.67 3.76
C PRO A 876 -38.40 -13.40 2.42
N SER A 877 -38.39 -12.68 1.30
CA SER A 877 -38.30 -13.21 -0.06
C SER A 877 -36.85 -13.27 -0.58
N LEU A 878 -35.97 -13.91 0.18
CA LEU A 878 -34.88 -14.65 -0.44
C LEU A 878 -35.45 -16.06 -0.71
N PRO A 879 -35.43 -16.55 -1.97
CA PRO A 879 -35.97 -17.87 -2.27
C PRO A 879 -35.37 -18.93 -1.33
N PRO A 880 -36.16 -19.91 -0.85
CA PRO A 880 -35.65 -21.02 -0.04
C PRO A 880 -34.54 -21.82 -0.75
N ASP A 881 -34.38 -21.61 -2.06
CA ASP A 881 -33.36 -22.23 -2.91
C ASP A 881 -32.04 -21.43 -2.97
N ARG A 882 -31.97 -20.26 -2.30
CA ARG A 882 -30.72 -19.53 -2.04
C ARG A 882 -30.46 -19.61 -0.55
N PRO A 883 -29.67 -20.60 -0.10
CA PRO A 883 -29.38 -20.73 1.32
C PRO A 883 -28.80 -19.42 1.82
N SER A 884 -29.28 -18.95 2.97
CA SER A 884 -28.42 -18.27 3.92
C SER A 884 -27.34 -19.29 4.29
N LEU A 885 -26.38 -19.48 3.39
CA LEU A 885 -25.26 -20.36 3.57
C LEU A 885 -24.39 -19.60 4.57
N ALA A 886 -24.71 -19.81 5.85
CA ALA A 886 -23.68 -20.12 6.79
C ALA A 886 -22.84 -21.20 6.12
N VAL A 887 -21.85 -20.78 5.34
CA VAL A 887 -20.59 -21.51 5.25
C VAL A 887 -20.31 -21.85 6.71
N PRO A 888 -20.06 -23.13 7.06
CA PRO A 888 -19.83 -23.52 8.44
C PRO A 888 -18.95 -22.45 9.05
N ALA A 889 -19.32 -21.96 10.25
CA ALA A 889 -18.44 -21.13 11.02
C ALA A 889 -17.08 -21.81 10.91
N VAL A 890 -16.18 -21.24 10.11
CA VAL A 890 -14.83 -21.72 10.18
C VAL A 890 -14.35 -20.98 11.41
N ALA A 891 -14.70 -21.57 12.56
CA ALA A 891 -13.86 -21.54 13.73
C ALA A 891 -12.55 -22.12 13.24
N LEU A 892 -11.76 -21.22 12.68
CA LEU A 892 -10.37 -21.39 12.39
C LEU A 892 -9.66 -21.29 13.72
N GLY A 893 -10.01 -22.25 14.58
CA GLY A 893 -9.35 -22.54 15.82
C GLY A 893 -8.09 -23.30 15.49
N ALA A 894 -7.07 -23.08 16.32
CA ALA A 894 -5.87 -23.89 16.29
C ALA A 894 -6.25 -25.39 16.36
N LEU A 895 -5.69 -26.18 15.46
CA LEU A 895 -5.10 -27.44 15.89
C LEU A 895 -3.79 -27.10 16.59
#